data_AF-A0A369ANW0-F1
#
_entry.id   AF-A0A369ANW0-F1
#
_cell.length_a   1.000
_cell.length_b   1.000
_cell.length_c   1.000
_cell.angle_alpha   90.00
_cell.angle_beta   90.00
_cell.angle_gamma   90.00
#
_symmetry.space_group_name_H-M   'P 1'
#
loop_
_entity.id
_entity.type
_entity.pdbx_description
1 polymer ?
#
loop_
_entity_poly.entity_id
_entity_poly.type
_entity_poly.pdbx_seq_one_letter_code
_entity_poly.pdbx_strand_id
1 'polypeptide(L)'
;MSSSEWAAAALQSFDAVVQATEGFRSRAGQRRMAEEVARVFSVATLGKGPGAESEAAPDKVPASDPPAAESAAESGANPGRAIAVIQAGTGVGKSLAYGAPAVALALARNTRVLISTATVALQEQLVHKDLPALAARLPQPFKFALAKGRGRYVCQLKLDRLAAPSGESGMAEDDFFPDEEAAARAAEPHHAAEARQQFYATLAQSLARGSWDGDRDALDPPPEAELWAPVAAEAASCTGKYCPAFAHCSYFEKRKELVGAQVIVVNHDLLLSSLGSRTLPELHNCLLVLDEAHHLPATALSQFASSMDLSRLGWIDRLTSRALRVATLVEVPQLAELPRHAAQLRQGAQDFGRCVLDHYGAALRPATQGASAGPGRAWGEGWSSARVRVPRGVLPEALVEPLNSLAASAAEYLSCLSAVAQALREAIRERPQEARTLSLLYAQVGTLAPRLEGLHACAQALLIEASAQRAQRTQGKDGAEGARGNAGPDVAAGGESAAAPYAKWFTLEGAGDFAVLRAHASPILPGPMLKARLWSEVRAAVLTSATLTSCGQFDFFLREAGLHGDAAVRTLEVPSPFDYSTQGTLIAAETRADPRDARAYGAEMVDALLHDLVHVQAGALVLFTSREQMRLAVEALPTALRGVVLVQNTLPRAQLLARHRTRVAAGEPSIIFGMQSFGEGLDLPGRLCESVFIAKLPFAPPDDPVGEARAEWLRAVGRDPFSELVVPATAIRLAQWVGRAIRTEQDQAHVYCYDRRLTRTAYGQRLLQGLPPFALRQRAAV
;
A
#
# COMPACT_ATOMS: atom_id res chain seq x y z
N MET A 1 -2.55 -29.22 26.05
CA MET A 1 -1.42 -28.47 26.64
C MET A 1 -1.96 -27.18 27.23
N SER A 2 -1.48 -26.76 28.38
CA SER A 2 -1.77 -25.44 28.93
C SER A 2 -1.09 -24.34 28.10
N SER A 3 -1.51 -23.09 28.26
CA SER A 3 -0.88 -21.95 27.57
C SER A 3 0.60 -21.80 27.95
N SER A 4 0.98 -22.09 29.20
CA SER A 4 2.38 -22.05 29.63
C SER A 4 3.23 -23.15 29.01
N GLU A 5 2.69 -24.36 28.85
CA GLU A 5 3.37 -25.47 28.17
C GLU A 5 3.61 -25.16 26.69
N TRP A 6 2.61 -24.59 26.01
CA TRP A 6 2.77 -24.14 24.63
C TRP A 6 3.85 -23.07 24.49
N ALA A 7 3.84 -22.06 25.35
CA ALA A 7 4.86 -21.00 25.33
C ALA A 7 6.27 -21.57 25.56
N ALA A 8 6.42 -22.47 26.53
CA ALA A 8 7.71 -23.09 26.84
C ALA A 8 8.23 -23.95 25.68
N ALA A 9 7.38 -24.78 25.07
CA ALA A 9 7.75 -25.62 23.93
C ALA A 9 8.15 -24.78 22.69
N ALA A 10 7.43 -23.67 22.45
CA ALA A 10 7.74 -22.75 21.37
C ALA A 10 9.09 -22.05 21.57
N LEU A 11 9.38 -21.63 22.81
CA LEU A 11 10.64 -21.00 23.17
C LEU A 11 11.81 -21.99 23.11
N GLN A 12 11.62 -23.23 23.56
CA GLN A 12 12.61 -24.30 23.40
C GLN A 12 12.94 -24.56 21.93
N SER A 13 11.92 -24.54 21.06
CA SER A 13 12.12 -24.66 19.61
C SER A 13 12.95 -23.49 19.05
N PHE A 14 12.71 -22.27 19.52
CA PHE A 14 13.55 -21.11 19.18
C PHE A 14 15.00 -21.29 19.67
N ASP A 15 15.20 -21.65 20.94
CA ASP A 15 16.54 -21.83 21.53
C ASP A 15 17.32 -22.94 20.78
N ALA A 16 16.65 -24.03 20.37
CA ALA A 16 17.25 -25.09 19.56
C ALA A 16 17.70 -24.60 18.17
N VAL A 17 16.87 -23.81 17.48
CA VAL A 17 17.24 -23.23 16.17
C VAL A 17 18.42 -22.26 16.29
N VAL A 18 18.43 -21.44 17.35
CA VAL A 18 19.53 -20.52 17.65
C VAL A 18 20.83 -21.28 17.90
N GLN A 19 20.80 -22.36 18.68
CA GLN A 19 21.97 -23.20 18.95
C GLN A 19 22.49 -23.95 17.71
N ALA A 20 21.58 -24.39 16.83
CA ALA A 20 21.93 -25.09 15.59
C ALA A 20 22.46 -24.17 14.48
N THR A 21 22.45 -22.85 14.68
CA THR A 21 22.93 -21.90 13.66
C THR A 21 24.41 -21.58 13.89
N GLU A 22 25.30 -22.16 13.08
CA GLU A 22 26.73 -21.87 13.12
C GLU A 22 27.02 -20.37 12.98
N GLY A 23 27.87 -19.82 13.86
CA GLY A 23 28.23 -18.39 13.89
C GLY A 23 27.15 -17.48 14.48
N PHE A 24 26.01 -18.01 14.94
CA PHE A 24 24.93 -17.21 15.51
C PHE A 24 25.15 -16.93 17.00
N ARG A 25 25.29 -15.66 17.36
CA ARG A 25 25.33 -15.23 18.76
C ARG A 25 23.90 -14.96 19.25
N SER A 26 23.45 -15.70 20.27
CA SER A 26 22.17 -15.42 20.93
C SER A 26 22.16 -13.99 21.48
N ARG A 27 21.20 -13.19 21.00
CA ARG A 27 21.03 -11.79 21.44
C ARG A 27 19.90 -11.74 22.46
N ALA A 28 20.16 -11.14 23.63
CA ALA A 28 19.17 -11.00 24.70
C ALA A 28 17.86 -10.36 24.21
N GLY A 29 17.95 -9.35 23.34
CA GLY A 29 16.79 -8.72 22.73
C GLY A 29 15.97 -9.66 21.83
N GLN A 30 16.64 -10.49 21.04
CA GLN A 30 15.98 -11.46 20.17
C GLN A 30 15.20 -12.50 20.96
N ARG A 31 15.80 -13.03 22.03
CA ARG A 31 15.13 -13.99 22.92
C ARG A 31 13.92 -13.36 23.64
N ARG A 32 14.04 -12.12 24.11
CA ARG A 32 12.91 -11.36 24.70
C ARG A 32 11.74 -11.18 23.72
N MET A 33 12.04 -10.92 22.45
CA MET A 33 11.02 -10.86 21.40
C MET A 33 10.35 -12.23 21.21
N ALA A 34 11.13 -13.31 21.12
CA ALA A 34 10.60 -14.66 20.95
C ALA A 34 9.73 -15.11 22.14
N GLU A 35 10.13 -14.77 23.37
CA GLU A 35 9.34 -14.99 24.58
C GLU A 35 7.97 -14.31 24.51
N GLU A 36 7.93 -13.03 24.13
CA GLU A 36 6.68 -12.28 24.06
C GLU A 36 5.77 -12.80 22.92
N VAL A 37 6.34 -13.20 21.79
CA VAL A 37 5.61 -13.87 20.70
C VAL A 37 4.99 -15.18 21.17
N ALA A 38 5.79 -16.04 21.81
CA ALA A 38 5.33 -17.33 22.32
C ALA A 38 4.21 -17.15 23.38
N ARG A 39 4.35 -16.15 24.24
CA ARG A 39 3.36 -15.83 25.28
C ARG A 39 2.05 -15.30 24.70
N VAL A 40 2.09 -14.43 23.69
CA VAL A 40 0.87 -13.91 23.04
C VAL A 40 0.13 -15.01 22.29
N PHE A 41 0.84 -15.79 21.48
CA PHE A 41 0.21 -16.83 20.66
C PHE A 41 -0.24 -18.06 21.45
N SER A 42 0.30 -18.30 22.64
CA SER A 42 -0.17 -19.39 23.51
C SER A 42 -1.43 -19.05 24.30
N VAL A 43 -1.64 -17.79 24.67
CA VAL A 43 -2.80 -17.33 25.46
C VAL A 43 -4.04 -17.14 24.58
N ALA A 44 -3.87 -16.85 23.29
CA ALA A 44 -4.99 -16.60 22.39
C ALA A 44 -5.86 -17.85 22.16
N THR A 45 -7.19 -17.66 22.16
CA THR A 45 -8.17 -18.67 21.76
C THR A 45 -8.56 -18.44 20.30
N LEU A 46 -8.27 -19.40 19.42
CA LEU A 46 -8.60 -19.34 18.00
C LEU A 46 -10.02 -19.87 17.76
N GLY A 47 -10.68 -19.39 16.69
CA GLY A 47 -12.07 -19.77 16.35
C GLY A 47 -13.01 -18.58 16.13
N LYS A 48 -14.17 -18.86 15.51
CA LYS A 48 -15.26 -17.87 15.35
C LYS A 48 -15.83 -17.53 16.73
N GLY A 49 -16.02 -16.24 16.99
CA GLY A 49 -16.69 -15.80 18.22
C GLY A 49 -18.21 -16.03 18.13
N PRO A 50 -18.95 -16.04 19.26
CA PRO A 50 -20.39 -16.32 19.30
C PRO A 50 -21.31 -15.25 18.66
N GLY A 51 -20.79 -14.38 17.80
CA GLY A 51 -21.57 -13.33 17.11
C GLY A 51 -21.24 -13.18 15.62
N ALA A 52 -20.56 -14.15 15.01
CA ALA A 52 -20.18 -14.14 13.61
C ALA A 52 -20.98 -15.18 12.79
N GLU A 53 -22.31 -15.12 12.88
CA GLU A 53 -23.16 -15.72 11.86
C GLU A 53 -23.37 -14.67 10.76
N SER A 54 -22.74 -14.87 9.60
CA SER A 54 -23.04 -14.10 8.39
C SER A 54 -23.49 -15.06 7.29
N GLU A 55 -24.64 -14.70 6.75
CA GLU A 55 -25.44 -15.28 5.69
C GLU A 55 -24.61 -15.87 4.53
N ALA A 56 -25.02 -17.07 4.11
CA ALA A 56 -24.45 -17.78 2.99
C ALA A 56 -24.79 -17.11 1.65
N ALA A 57 -23.77 -16.64 0.93
CA ALA A 57 -23.87 -16.40 -0.51
C ALA A 57 -23.46 -17.67 -1.30
N PRO A 58 -24.17 -18.03 -2.39
CA PRO A 58 -24.01 -19.31 -3.06
C PRO A 58 -22.93 -19.23 -4.14
N ASP A 59 -21.75 -19.77 -3.88
CA ASP A 59 -20.99 -20.44 -4.94
C ASP A 59 -19.93 -21.37 -4.35
N LYS A 60 -20.24 -22.67 -4.41
CA LYS A 60 -19.39 -23.74 -3.87
C LYS A 60 -18.17 -23.94 -4.77
N VAL A 61 -16.99 -23.78 -4.17
CA VAL A 61 -15.77 -24.53 -4.50
C VAL A 61 -15.41 -25.28 -3.22
N PRO A 62 -15.23 -26.60 -3.23
CA PRO A 62 -14.96 -27.35 -2.01
C PRO A 62 -13.61 -26.91 -1.43
N ALA A 63 -13.65 -26.15 -0.34
CA ALA A 63 -12.56 -26.14 0.62
C ALA A 63 -12.68 -27.48 1.35
N SER A 64 -11.67 -28.35 1.21
CA SER A 64 -11.57 -29.55 2.03
C SER A 64 -11.38 -29.10 3.48
N ASP A 65 -12.43 -29.30 4.28
CA ASP A 65 -12.40 -29.09 5.72
C ASP A 65 -11.24 -29.89 6.35
N PRO A 66 -10.42 -29.29 7.22
CA PRO A 66 -9.62 -30.09 8.14
C PRO A 66 -10.57 -30.85 9.09
N PRO A 67 -10.18 -32.03 9.60
CA PRO A 67 -11.03 -32.79 10.51
C PRO A 67 -11.38 -31.92 11.73
N ALA A 68 -12.68 -31.79 11.98
CA ALA A 68 -13.24 -31.04 13.08
C ALA A 68 -12.62 -31.50 14.40
N ALA A 69 -11.99 -30.57 15.12
CA ALA A 69 -11.72 -30.75 16.54
C ALA A 69 -13.05 -30.55 17.29
N GLU A 70 -13.78 -31.65 17.49
CA GLU A 70 -14.89 -31.70 18.44
C GLU A 70 -14.37 -31.61 19.88
N SER A 71 -15.19 -30.98 20.73
CA SER A 71 -15.11 -30.83 22.19
C SER A 71 -14.32 -29.63 22.76
N ALA A 72 -15.07 -28.55 23.03
CA ALA A 72 -15.08 -27.83 24.31
C ALA A 72 -16.15 -26.72 24.28
N ALA A 73 -17.42 -27.11 24.17
CA ALA A 73 -18.55 -26.21 24.38
C ALA A 73 -18.92 -26.26 25.87
N GLU A 74 -18.19 -25.53 26.72
CA GLU A 74 -18.57 -25.27 28.11
C GLU A 74 -17.76 -24.10 28.68
N SER A 75 -18.24 -22.87 28.44
CA SER A 75 -18.16 -21.66 29.29
C SER A 75 -18.37 -20.42 28.41
N GLY A 76 -19.33 -19.57 28.79
CA GLY A 76 -19.67 -18.32 28.09
C GLY A 76 -18.62 -17.21 28.21
N ALA A 77 -17.33 -17.54 28.05
CA ALA A 77 -16.23 -16.58 28.00
C ALA A 77 -15.91 -16.25 26.53
N ASN A 78 -15.91 -14.96 26.19
CA ASN A 78 -15.49 -14.48 24.87
C ASN A 78 -14.06 -15.03 24.58
N PRO A 79 -13.80 -15.68 23.44
CA PRO A 79 -12.47 -16.23 23.15
C PRO A 79 -11.40 -15.14 23.27
N GLY A 80 -10.39 -15.39 24.11
CA GLY A 80 -9.39 -14.39 24.48
C GLY A 80 -8.57 -13.95 23.27
N ARG A 81 -8.65 -12.65 22.94
CA ARG A 81 -7.78 -12.01 21.94
C ARG A 81 -6.47 -11.62 22.61
N ALA A 82 -5.35 -11.81 21.91
CA ALA A 82 -4.04 -11.40 22.40
C ALA A 82 -3.21 -10.78 21.26
N ILE A 83 -2.68 -9.59 21.50
CA ILE A 83 -1.87 -8.86 20.51
C ILE A 83 -0.60 -8.31 21.16
N ALA A 84 0.53 -8.48 20.47
CA ALA A 84 1.77 -7.78 20.81
C ALA A 84 2.16 -6.79 19.71
N VAL A 85 2.62 -5.61 20.13
CA VAL A 85 3.25 -4.59 19.30
C VAL A 85 4.69 -4.46 19.76
N ILE A 86 5.61 -4.99 18.95
CA ILE A 86 7.02 -5.15 19.32
C ILE A 86 7.90 -4.29 18.43
N GLN A 87 8.46 -3.21 18.99
CA GLN A 87 9.57 -2.53 18.33
C GLN A 87 10.83 -3.36 18.51
N ALA A 88 11.44 -3.79 17.40
CA ALA A 88 12.68 -4.55 17.42
C ALA A 88 13.70 -3.85 16.54
N GLY A 89 14.75 -3.30 17.17
CA GLY A 89 15.80 -2.56 16.49
C GLY A 89 16.42 -3.30 15.31
N THR A 90 17.03 -2.56 14.39
CA THR A 90 17.75 -3.18 13.27
C THR A 90 18.80 -4.16 13.77
N GLY A 91 18.97 -5.28 13.06
CA GLY A 91 19.91 -6.32 13.46
C GLY A 91 19.38 -7.29 14.53
N VAL A 92 18.30 -7.05 15.27
CA VAL A 92 17.82 -8.00 16.31
C VAL A 92 17.56 -9.43 15.79
N GLY A 93 17.31 -9.60 14.49
CA GLY A 93 16.96 -10.90 13.91
C GLY A 93 15.47 -11.19 14.03
N LYS A 94 14.65 -10.18 13.67
CA LYS A 94 13.18 -10.18 13.78
C LYS A 94 12.54 -11.42 13.16
N SER A 95 12.92 -11.75 11.91
CA SER A 95 12.34 -12.88 11.17
C SER A 95 12.42 -14.19 11.94
N LEU A 96 13.58 -14.48 12.54
CA LEU A 96 13.77 -15.68 13.35
C LEU A 96 13.00 -15.59 14.68
N ALA A 97 13.02 -14.42 15.33
CA ALA A 97 12.42 -14.19 16.63
C ALA A 97 10.88 -14.35 16.63
N TYR A 98 10.20 -13.90 15.58
CA TYR A 98 8.77 -14.19 15.43
C TYR A 98 8.53 -15.54 14.75
N GLY A 99 9.35 -15.93 13.77
CA GLY A 99 9.09 -17.08 12.91
C GLY A 99 9.17 -18.40 13.65
N ALA A 100 10.24 -18.65 14.42
CA ALA A 100 10.42 -19.91 15.12
C ALA A 100 9.30 -20.21 16.14
N PRO A 101 8.96 -19.32 17.10
CA PRO A 101 7.88 -19.59 18.03
C PRO A 101 6.50 -19.62 17.36
N ALA A 102 6.25 -18.80 16.33
CA ALA A 102 4.97 -18.82 15.61
C ALA A 102 4.74 -20.15 14.90
N VAL A 103 5.74 -20.66 14.18
CA VAL A 103 5.64 -21.93 13.45
C VAL A 103 5.54 -23.10 14.41
N ALA A 104 6.35 -23.13 15.47
CA ALA A 104 6.28 -24.17 16.49
C ALA A 104 4.89 -24.26 17.14
N LEU A 105 4.29 -23.10 17.48
CA LEU A 105 2.93 -23.05 18.02
C LEU A 105 1.87 -23.45 17.01
N ALA A 106 1.99 -23.01 15.75
CA ALA A 106 1.04 -23.39 14.71
C ALA A 106 1.03 -24.90 14.48
N LEU A 107 2.20 -25.55 14.45
CA LEU A 107 2.32 -27.00 14.34
C LEU A 107 1.71 -27.70 15.56
N ALA A 108 2.03 -27.25 16.78
CA ALA A 108 1.51 -27.82 18.02
C ALA A 108 -0.01 -27.66 18.18
N ARG A 109 -0.59 -26.60 17.60
CA ARG A 109 -2.03 -26.28 17.66
C ARG A 109 -2.79 -26.71 16.41
N ASN A 110 -2.13 -27.34 15.43
CA ASN A 110 -2.69 -27.67 14.12
C ASN A 110 -3.36 -26.48 13.42
N THR A 111 -2.73 -25.30 13.51
CA THR A 111 -3.19 -24.05 12.89
C THR A 111 -2.18 -23.54 11.86
N ARG A 112 -2.45 -22.36 11.28
CA ARG A 112 -1.60 -21.75 10.26
C ARG A 112 -0.98 -20.44 10.75
N VAL A 113 0.19 -20.11 10.24
CA VAL A 113 0.81 -18.79 10.40
C VAL A 113 0.60 -17.97 9.14
N LEU A 114 0.11 -16.74 9.28
CA LEU A 114 0.05 -15.78 8.20
C LEU A 114 1.05 -14.66 8.49
N ILE A 115 2.07 -14.51 7.66
CA ILE A 115 3.09 -13.47 7.78
C ILE A 115 2.82 -12.43 6.68
N SER A 116 2.54 -11.19 7.08
CA SER A 116 2.32 -10.07 6.16
C SER A 116 3.46 -9.07 6.28
N THR A 117 4.04 -8.63 5.16
CA THR A 117 5.11 -7.62 5.10
C THR A 117 4.77 -6.49 4.12
N ALA A 118 5.59 -5.44 4.06
CA ALA A 118 5.26 -4.23 3.29
C ALA A 118 5.44 -4.37 1.78
N THR A 119 6.46 -5.10 1.29
CA THR A 119 6.81 -5.14 -0.14
C THR A 119 7.09 -6.55 -0.64
N VAL A 120 6.94 -6.77 -1.96
CA VAL A 120 7.24 -8.06 -2.60
C VAL A 120 8.69 -8.48 -2.39
N ALA A 121 9.64 -7.54 -2.47
CA ALA A 121 11.06 -7.84 -2.21
C ALA A 121 11.29 -8.37 -0.78
N LEU A 122 10.58 -7.84 0.23
CA LEU A 122 10.67 -8.36 1.60
C LEU A 122 10.01 -9.74 1.73
N GLN A 123 8.91 -10.00 1.00
CA GLN A 123 8.30 -11.33 0.96
C GLN A 123 9.26 -12.37 0.37
N GLU A 124 9.90 -12.04 -0.74
CA GLU A 124 10.87 -12.91 -1.42
C GLU A 124 12.09 -13.15 -0.55
N GLN A 125 12.57 -12.13 0.18
CA GLN A 125 13.62 -12.33 1.18
C GLN A 125 13.20 -13.34 2.26
N LEU A 126 11.97 -13.24 2.78
CA LEU A 126 11.45 -14.20 3.76
C LEU A 126 11.35 -15.62 3.18
N VAL A 127 10.86 -15.77 1.95
CA VAL A 127 10.56 -17.07 1.33
C VAL A 127 11.81 -17.76 0.75
N HIS A 128 12.79 -17.01 0.24
CA HIS A 128 13.99 -17.58 -0.37
C HIS A 128 15.20 -17.67 0.58
N LYS A 129 15.17 -16.97 1.72
CA LYS A 129 16.27 -16.96 2.69
C LYS A 129 15.84 -17.37 4.09
N ASP A 130 14.94 -16.62 4.72
CA ASP A 130 14.68 -16.76 6.16
C ASP A 130 13.87 -18.02 6.51
N LEU A 131 12.78 -18.31 5.78
CA LEU A 131 11.93 -19.49 6.00
C LEU A 131 12.60 -20.82 5.62
N PRO A 132 13.33 -20.94 4.49
CA PRO A 132 14.12 -22.14 4.20
C PRO A 132 15.18 -22.41 5.29
N ALA A 133 15.85 -21.35 5.76
CA ALA A 133 16.81 -21.45 6.85
C ALA A 133 16.15 -21.91 8.16
N LEU A 134 14.93 -21.47 8.44
CA LEU A 134 14.14 -21.93 9.59
C LEU A 134 13.68 -23.39 9.42
N ALA A 135 13.19 -23.77 8.24
CA ALA A 135 12.71 -25.11 7.92
C ALA A 135 13.81 -26.17 8.03
N ALA A 136 15.05 -25.84 7.66
CA ALA A 136 16.18 -26.74 7.79
C ALA A 136 16.59 -27.02 9.25
N ARG A 137 16.16 -26.18 10.20
CA ARG A 137 16.62 -26.21 11.60
C ARG A 137 15.53 -26.55 12.61
N LEU A 138 14.26 -26.36 12.27
CA LEU A 138 13.17 -26.74 13.15
C LEU A 138 13.05 -28.29 13.23
N PRO A 139 12.75 -28.85 14.41
CA PRO A 139 12.64 -30.30 14.59
C PRO A 139 11.53 -30.94 13.75
N GLN A 140 10.46 -30.18 13.49
CA GLN A 140 9.32 -30.62 12.70
C GLN A 140 9.33 -29.91 11.35
N PRO A 141 9.27 -30.65 10.22
CA PRO A 141 9.19 -30.03 8.90
C PRO A 141 7.86 -29.33 8.72
N PHE A 142 7.88 -28.18 8.04
CA PHE A 142 6.67 -27.43 7.68
C PHE A 142 6.76 -26.95 6.23
N LYS A 143 5.61 -26.76 5.60
CA LYS A 143 5.50 -26.17 4.27
C LYS A 143 5.13 -24.71 4.38
N PHE A 144 5.76 -23.89 3.54
CA PHE A 144 5.45 -22.48 3.40
C PHE A 144 5.15 -22.15 1.94
N ALA A 145 4.35 -21.11 1.71
CA ALA A 145 4.00 -20.65 0.38
C ALA A 145 3.83 -19.13 0.33
N LEU A 146 4.08 -18.56 -0.85
CA LEU A 146 4.00 -17.13 -1.11
C LEU A 146 2.68 -16.79 -1.80
N ALA A 147 1.86 -15.94 -1.19
CA ALA A 147 0.66 -15.41 -1.83
C ALA A 147 0.97 -14.04 -2.46
N LYS A 148 0.96 -14.00 -3.79
CA LYS A 148 1.03 -12.77 -4.59
C LYS A 148 -0.36 -12.38 -5.09
N GLY A 149 -0.54 -11.09 -5.38
CA GLY A 149 -1.76 -10.59 -6.02
C GLY A 149 -1.98 -11.25 -7.39
N ARG A 150 -3.23 -11.50 -7.76
CA ARG A 150 -3.57 -12.21 -9.01
C ARG A 150 -2.94 -11.58 -10.26
N GLY A 151 -2.89 -10.24 -10.32
CA GLY A 151 -2.28 -9.49 -11.42
C GLY A 151 -0.77 -9.69 -11.60
N ARG A 152 -0.10 -10.45 -10.71
CA ARG A 152 1.30 -10.87 -10.88
C ARG A 152 1.46 -12.14 -11.69
N TYR A 153 0.37 -12.84 -11.99
CA TYR A 153 0.39 -14.07 -12.78
C TYR A 153 -0.15 -13.83 -14.17
N VAL A 154 0.41 -14.52 -15.15
CA VAL A 154 -0.09 -14.49 -16.53
C VAL A 154 -1.40 -15.26 -16.66
N CYS A 155 -2.32 -14.73 -17.47
CA CYS A 155 -3.50 -15.45 -17.93
C CYS A 155 -3.19 -16.11 -19.27
N GLN A 156 -3.10 -17.43 -19.29
CA GLN A 156 -2.79 -18.20 -20.50
C GLN A 156 -3.72 -17.87 -21.67
N LEU A 157 -5.04 -17.72 -21.43
CA LEU A 157 -5.99 -17.35 -22.49
C LEU A 157 -5.71 -15.97 -23.10
N LYS A 158 -5.33 -14.99 -22.28
CA LYS A 158 -4.99 -13.64 -22.77
C LYS A 158 -3.65 -13.67 -23.52
N LEU A 159 -2.68 -14.44 -23.02
CA LEU A 159 -1.36 -14.61 -23.64
C LEU A 159 -1.46 -15.30 -25.00
N ASP A 160 -2.16 -16.43 -25.09
CA ASP A 160 -2.33 -17.19 -26.34
C ASP A 160 -3.00 -16.32 -27.42
N ARG A 161 -3.97 -15.49 -27.03
CA ARG A 161 -4.63 -14.55 -27.94
C ARG A 161 -3.66 -13.51 -28.52
N LEU A 162 -2.75 -12.98 -27.70
CA LEU A 162 -1.79 -11.96 -28.13
C LEU A 162 -0.53 -12.54 -28.80
N ALA A 163 -0.25 -13.83 -28.57
CA ALA A 163 0.83 -14.56 -29.22
C ALA A 163 0.44 -15.12 -30.61
N ALA A 164 -0.85 -15.32 -30.88
CA ALA A 164 -1.34 -15.84 -32.15
C ALA A 164 -1.01 -14.91 -33.34
N PRO A 165 -0.66 -15.45 -34.53
CA PRO A 165 -0.41 -14.65 -35.72
C PRO A 165 -1.65 -13.88 -36.18
N SER A 166 -1.44 -12.61 -36.56
CA SER A 166 -2.45 -11.69 -37.09
C SER A 166 -3.11 -12.27 -38.34
N GLY A 167 -4.20 -13.01 -38.16
CA GLY A 167 -4.92 -13.70 -39.23
C GLY A 167 -5.76 -14.89 -38.78
N GLU A 168 -5.40 -15.56 -37.67
CA GLU A 168 -6.16 -16.74 -37.17
C GLU A 168 -7.22 -16.40 -36.12
N SER A 169 -7.18 -15.19 -35.54
CA SER A 169 -8.18 -14.71 -34.59
C SER A 169 -9.31 -13.95 -35.30
N GLY A 170 -10.17 -14.65 -36.05
CA GLY A 170 -11.35 -14.10 -36.75
C GLY A 170 -12.44 -13.47 -35.88
N MET A 171 -12.14 -13.14 -34.62
CA MET A 171 -13.03 -12.53 -33.64
C MET A 171 -12.56 -11.12 -33.21
N ALA A 172 -11.49 -10.60 -33.81
CA ALA A 172 -10.73 -9.46 -33.29
C ALA A 172 -10.97 -8.10 -33.97
N GLU A 173 -11.71 -8.00 -35.08
CA GLU A 173 -11.84 -6.71 -35.78
C GLU A 173 -13.12 -5.91 -35.48
N ASP A 174 -14.15 -6.50 -34.86
CA ASP A 174 -15.42 -5.79 -34.57
C ASP A 174 -15.49 -5.22 -33.15
N ASP A 175 -14.54 -4.37 -32.74
CA ASP A 175 -14.83 -3.35 -31.71
C ASP A 175 -15.14 -2.06 -32.48
N PHE A 176 -16.44 -1.77 -32.68
CA PHE A 176 -16.94 -0.55 -33.36
C PHE A 176 -16.46 0.77 -32.69
N PHE A 177 -15.82 0.66 -31.53
CA PHE A 177 -15.23 1.73 -30.73
C PHE A 177 -13.79 1.33 -30.31
N PRO A 178 -12.77 1.53 -31.16
CA PRO A 178 -11.38 1.36 -30.75
C PRO A 178 -11.04 2.30 -29.59
N ASP A 179 -10.29 1.81 -28.60
CA ASP A 179 -9.77 2.67 -27.51
C ASP A 179 -8.76 3.70 -28.07
N GLU A 180 -8.52 4.83 -27.41
CA GLU A 180 -7.40 5.73 -27.75
C GLU A 180 -6.07 4.95 -27.69
N GLU A 181 -5.94 4.01 -26.74
CA GLU A 181 -4.80 3.09 -26.68
C GLU A 181 -4.80 2.08 -27.84
N ALA A 182 -5.95 1.59 -28.30
CA ALA A 182 -6.01 0.65 -29.43
C ALA A 182 -5.77 1.37 -30.77
N ALA A 183 -6.25 2.60 -30.91
CA ALA A 183 -5.98 3.48 -32.03
C ALA A 183 -4.52 3.95 -32.03
N ALA A 184 -3.93 4.26 -30.87
CA ALA A 184 -2.51 4.54 -30.73
C ALA A 184 -1.64 3.31 -31.04
N ARG A 185 -2.09 2.09 -30.64
CA ARG A 185 -1.46 0.81 -31.02
C ARG A 185 -1.63 0.49 -32.51
N ALA A 186 -2.71 0.94 -33.15
CA ALA A 186 -2.92 0.82 -34.59
C ALA A 186 -2.13 1.86 -35.39
N ALA A 187 -1.82 3.01 -34.79
CA ALA A 187 -0.91 4.04 -35.32
C ALA A 187 0.58 3.75 -34.99
N GLU A 188 0.85 2.65 -34.28
CA GLU A 188 2.19 2.25 -33.85
C GLU A 188 3.00 1.73 -35.05
N PRO A 189 4.30 2.05 -35.19
CA PRO A 189 5.12 1.56 -36.29
C PRO A 189 5.10 0.03 -36.35
N HIS A 190 5.01 -0.54 -37.56
CA HIS A 190 4.94 -2.01 -37.76
C HIS A 190 6.00 -2.80 -36.98
N HIS A 191 7.25 -2.31 -36.93
CA HIS A 191 8.33 -2.94 -36.18
C HIS A 191 8.08 -3.03 -34.65
N ALA A 192 7.41 -2.04 -34.06
CA ALA A 192 7.08 -2.06 -32.63
C ALA A 192 5.94 -3.06 -32.34
N ALA A 193 4.95 -3.15 -33.24
CA ALA A 193 3.89 -4.15 -33.15
C ALA A 193 4.45 -5.59 -33.28
N GLU A 194 5.36 -5.82 -34.24
CA GLU A 194 6.06 -7.10 -34.42
C GLU A 194 6.89 -7.46 -33.18
N ALA A 195 7.67 -6.52 -32.64
CA ALA A 195 8.47 -6.74 -31.44
C ALA A 195 7.60 -7.13 -30.22
N ARG A 196 6.45 -6.45 -30.04
CA ARG A 196 5.49 -6.78 -28.97
C ARG A 196 4.88 -8.16 -29.16
N GLN A 197 4.50 -8.53 -30.38
CA GLN A 197 3.97 -9.85 -30.66
C GLN A 197 5.02 -10.94 -30.41
N GLN A 198 6.26 -10.72 -30.85
CA GLN A 198 7.38 -11.63 -30.62
C GLN A 198 7.68 -11.79 -29.12
N PHE A 199 7.55 -10.72 -28.34
CA PHE A 199 7.63 -10.76 -26.88
C PHE A 199 6.57 -11.71 -26.28
N TYR A 200 5.29 -11.55 -26.65
CA TYR A 200 4.23 -12.45 -26.16
C TYR A 200 4.40 -13.89 -26.63
N ALA A 201 4.83 -14.10 -27.88
CA ALA A 201 5.13 -15.44 -28.39
C ALA A 201 6.26 -16.12 -27.60
N THR A 202 7.30 -15.36 -27.22
CA THR A 202 8.41 -15.88 -26.39
C THR A 202 7.94 -16.27 -24.99
N LEU A 203 7.08 -15.47 -24.38
CA LEU A 203 6.47 -15.80 -23.08
C LEU A 203 5.58 -17.04 -23.17
N ALA A 204 4.75 -17.16 -24.22
CA ALA A 204 3.89 -18.31 -24.45
C ALA A 204 4.71 -19.61 -24.60
N GLN A 205 5.80 -19.55 -25.37
CA GLN A 205 6.72 -20.68 -25.52
C GLN A 205 7.43 -21.05 -24.20
N SER A 206 7.85 -20.06 -23.43
CA SER A 206 8.52 -20.28 -22.14
C SER A 206 7.59 -20.94 -21.12
N LEU A 207 6.33 -20.50 -21.07
CA LEU A 207 5.29 -21.11 -20.24
C LEU A 207 4.99 -22.55 -20.70
N ALA A 208 4.83 -22.77 -22.01
CA ALA A 208 4.55 -24.10 -22.57
C ALA A 208 5.70 -25.11 -22.34
N ARG A 209 6.95 -24.64 -22.30
CA ARG A 209 8.13 -25.46 -22.01
C ARG A 209 8.36 -25.69 -20.51
N GLY A 210 7.62 -25.01 -19.64
CA GLY A 210 7.82 -25.07 -18.18
C GLY A 210 9.11 -24.39 -17.69
N SER A 211 9.79 -23.60 -18.53
CA SER A 211 10.96 -22.81 -18.11
C SER A 211 10.58 -21.57 -17.30
N TRP A 212 9.29 -21.21 -17.31
CA TRP A 212 8.70 -20.12 -16.55
C TRP A 212 7.33 -20.55 -16.02
N ASP A 213 7.03 -20.25 -14.74
CA ASP A 213 5.80 -20.68 -14.07
C ASP A 213 4.64 -19.69 -14.21
N GLY A 214 4.85 -18.58 -14.93
CA GLY A 214 3.85 -17.55 -15.17
C GLY A 214 3.87 -16.40 -14.15
N ASP A 215 4.80 -16.39 -13.19
CA ASP A 215 5.02 -15.27 -12.26
C ASP A 215 5.81 -14.13 -12.93
N ARG A 216 5.23 -12.92 -12.98
CA ARG A 216 5.86 -11.71 -13.51
C ARG A 216 7.24 -11.45 -12.89
N ASP A 217 7.35 -11.60 -11.58
CA ASP A 217 8.54 -11.18 -10.85
C ASP A 217 9.69 -12.21 -10.99
N ALA A 218 9.41 -13.39 -11.56
CA ALA A 218 10.43 -14.40 -11.90
C ALA A 218 11.17 -14.09 -13.22
N LEU A 219 10.71 -13.10 -13.99
CA LEU A 219 11.39 -12.60 -15.19
C LEU A 219 12.43 -11.55 -14.80
N ASP A 220 13.66 -11.64 -15.32
CA ASP A 220 14.74 -10.66 -15.06
C ASP A 220 15.21 -9.99 -16.37
N PRO A 221 14.96 -8.68 -16.57
CA PRO A 221 14.15 -7.80 -15.72
C PRO A 221 12.65 -8.09 -15.84
N PRO A 222 11.84 -7.76 -14.82
CA PRO A 222 10.39 -7.90 -14.90
C PRO A 222 9.82 -6.96 -15.97
N PRO A 223 8.80 -7.39 -16.73
CA PRO A 223 8.27 -6.60 -17.83
C PRO A 223 7.59 -5.31 -17.36
N GLU A 224 7.62 -4.30 -18.22
CA GLU A 224 6.93 -3.04 -18.02
C GLU A 224 5.41 -3.24 -17.86
N ALA A 225 4.77 -2.34 -17.12
CA ALA A 225 3.35 -2.46 -16.81
C ALA A 225 2.46 -2.49 -18.06
N GLU A 226 2.83 -1.73 -19.11
CA GLU A 226 2.09 -1.65 -20.37
C GLU A 226 2.11 -2.96 -21.16
N LEU A 227 3.22 -3.69 -21.13
CA LEU A 227 3.35 -5.01 -21.74
C LEU A 227 2.70 -6.11 -20.88
N TRP A 228 2.65 -5.92 -19.56
CA TRP A 228 2.12 -6.94 -18.66
C TRP A 228 0.60 -6.87 -18.47
N ALA A 229 0.00 -5.67 -18.36
CA ALA A 229 -1.42 -5.50 -18.07
C ALA A 229 -2.35 -6.26 -19.03
N PRO A 230 -2.08 -6.32 -20.36
CA PRO A 230 -2.92 -7.07 -21.29
C PRO A 230 -2.94 -8.58 -21.07
N VAL A 231 -1.88 -9.15 -20.50
CA VAL A 231 -1.76 -10.60 -20.26
C VAL A 231 -1.98 -10.99 -18.80
N ALA A 232 -2.04 -10.03 -17.88
CA ALA A 232 -2.22 -10.28 -16.45
C ALA A 232 -3.56 -10.96 -16.13
N ALA A 233 -3.53 -11.88 -15.16
CA ALA A 233 -4.72 -12.49 -14.61
C ALA A 233 -5.45 -11.50 -13.67
N GLU A 234 -6.76 -11.36 -13.82
CA GLU A 234 -7.58 -10.44 -13.03
C GLU A 234 -8.81 -11.16 -12.48
N ALA A 235 -9.38 -10.64 -11.39
CA ALA A 235 -10.60 -11.19 -10.79
C ALA A 235 -11.80 -11.00 -11.71
N ALA A 236 -12.00 -9.76 -12.16
CA ALA A 236 -13.12 -9.36 -12.99
C ALA A 236 -13.12 -10.00 -14.39
N SER A 237 -11.96 -10.40 -14.91
CA SER A 237 -11.83 -11.00 -16.25
C SER A 237 -11.75 -12.54 -16.25
N CYS A 238 -11.93 -13.20 -15.11
CA CYS A 238 -11.67 -14.63 -14.96
C CYS A 238 -12.95 -15.41 -14.64
N THR A 239 -13.21 -16.47 -15.42
CA THR A 239 -14.33 -17.38 -15.24
C THR A 239 -14.06 -18.49 -14.19
N GLY A 240 -12.91 -18.47 -13.53
CA GLY A 240 -12.56 -19.38 -12.44
C GLY A 240 -12.56 -20.84 -12.89
N LYS A 241 -13.29 -21.70 -12.16
CA LYS A 241 -13.43 -23.15 -12.45
C LYS A 241 -14.01 -23.45 -13.84
N TYR A 242 -14.70 -22.48 -14.46
CA TYR A 242 -15.28 -22.61 -15.79
C TYR A 242 -14.30 -22.26 -16.92
N CYS A 243 -13.09 -21.79 -16.57
CA CYS A 243 -12.06 -21.48 -17.55
C CYS A 243 -11.52 -22.75 -18.20
N PRO A 244 -11.42 -22.85 -19.54
CA PRO A 244 -10.86 -24.02 -20.21
C PRO A 244 -9.36 -24.24 -19.89
N ALA A 245 -8.64 -23.18 -19.52
CA ALA A 245 -7.24 -23.25 -19.10
C ALA A 245 -7.09 -23.43 -17.57
N PHE A 246 -8.17 -23.72 -16.81
CA PHE A 246 -8.12 -23.80 -15.35
C PHE A 246 -7.12 -24.84 -14.83
N ALA A 247 -6.98 -25.98 -15.51
CA ALA A 247 -6.10 -27.06 -15.10
C ALA A 247 -4.62 -26.67 -15.05
N HIS A 248 -4.17 -25.84 -16.00
CA HIS A 248 -2.78 -25.39 -16.16
C HIS A 248 -2.63 -23.88 -15.85
N CYS A 249 -3.57 -23.30 -15.12
CA CYS A 249 -3.54 -21.87 -14.81
C CYS A 249 -2.50 -21.59 -13.72
N SER A 250 -1.43 -20.88 -14.07
CA SER A 250 -0.34 -20.45 -13.18
C SER A 250 -0.84 -19.91 -11.83
N TYR A 251 -1.85 -19.03 -11.87
CA TYR A 251 -2.45 -18.50 -10.65
C TYR A 251 -3.06 -19.63 -9.79
N PHE A 252 -3.94 -20.46 -10.35
CA PHE A 252 -4.62 -21.51 -9.57
C PHE A 252 -3.68 -22.63 -9.12
N GLU A 253 -2.60 -22.92 -9.85
CA GLU A 253 -1.56 -23.83 -9.39
C GLU A 253 -0.87 -23.31 -8.13
N LYS A 254 -0.41 -22.06 -8.12
CA LYS A 254 0.14 -21.43 -6.89
C LYS A 254 -0.88 -21.34 -5.76
N ARG A 255 -2.15 -21.16 -6.09
CA ARG A 255 -3.24 -21.18 -5.09
C ARG A 255 -3.44 -22.56 -4.45
N LYS A 256 -3.22 -23.66 -5.17
CA LYS A 256 -3.26 -25.02 -4.61
C LYS A 256 -2.13 -25.22 -3.60
N GLU A 257 -0.93 -24.66 -3.86
CA GLU A 257 0.20 -24.71 -2.93
C GLU A 257 -0.15 -24.04 -1.57
N LEU A 258 -0.89 -22.92 -1.59
CA LEU A 258 -1.35 -22.24 -0.37
C LEU A 258 -2.26 -23.12 0.50
N VAL A 259 -3.02 -24.05 -0.09
CA VAL A 259 -3.95 -24.92 0.67
C VAL A 259 -3.19 -25.85 1.60
N GLY A 260 -2.05 -26.39 1.14
CA GLY A 260 -1.21 -27.32 1.90
C GLY A 260 -0.14 -26.67 2.78
N ALA A 261 0.01 -25.35 2.72
CA ALA A 261 1.03 -24.62 3.47
C ALA A 261 0.57 -24.32 4.92
N GLN A 262 1.47 -24.55 5.87
CA GLN A 262 1.29 -24.17 7.28
C GLN A 262 1.65 -22.69 7.49
N VAL A 263 2.58 -22.16 6.70
CA VAL A 263 3.00 -20.76 6.74
C VAL A 263 2.69 -20.09 5.40
N ILE A 264 1.94 -19.01 5.42
CA ILE A 264 1.64 -18.23 4.21
C ILE A 264 2.23 -16.83 4.36
N VAL A 265 3.01 -16.42 3.36
CA VAL A 265 3.60 -15.08 3.30
C VAL A 265 2.79 -14.22 2.33
N VAL A 266 2.39 -13.02 2.75
CA VAL A 266 1.57 -12.07 1.97
C VAL A 266 2.09 -10.65 2.14
N ASN A 267 1.60 -9.67 1.38
CA ASN A 267 1.86 -8.25 1.66
C ASN A 267 0.67 -7.63 2.37
N HIS A 268 0.88 -6.48 3.00
CA HIS A 268 -0.19 -5.73 3.65
C HIS A 268 -1.33 -5.40 2.66
N ASP A 269 -1.03 -5.04 1.41
CA ASP A 269 -2.05 -4.78 0.38
C ASP A 269 -2.92 -5.99 0.08
N LEU A 270 -2.33 -7.17 -0.14
CA LEU A 270 -3.10 -8.39 -0.39
C LEU A 270 -3.86 -8.82 0.87
N LEU A 271 -3.28 -8.68 2.06
CA LEU A 271 -3.96 -8.97 3.32
C LEU A 271 -5.22 -8.11 3.44
N LEU A 272 -5.10 -6.80 3.27
CA LEU A 272 -6.22 -5.87 3.45
C LEU A 272 -7.27 -5.99 2.35
N SER A 273 -6.86 -6.12 1.08
CA SER A 273 -7.80 -6.35 -0.03
C SER A 273 -8.48 -7.71 0.04
N SER A 274 -7.88 -8.69 0.75
CA SER A 274 -8.49 -10.00 0.96
C SER A 274 -9.56 -10.03 2.07
N LEU A 275 -9.69 -8.98 2.89
CA LEU A 275 -10.66 -8.95 3.98
C LEU A 275 -12.10 -9.06 3.45
N GLY A 276 -12.86 -10.02 3.96
CA GLY A 276 -14.19 -10.35 3.45
C GLY A 276 -14.20 -11.24 2.19
N SER A 277 -13.04 -11.54 1.61
CA SER A 277 -12.89 -12.53 0.54
C SER A 277 -12.31 -13.84 1.08
N ARG A 278 -12.64 -14.97 0.48
CA ARG A 278 -12.04 -16.28 0.83
C ARG A 278 -10.70 -16.52 0.13
N THR A 279 -9.92 -15.46 -0.11
CA THR A 279 -8.65 -15.57 -0.83
C THR A 279 -7.46 -15.92 0.06
N LEU A 280 -7.54 -15.65 1.36
CA LEU A 280 -6.58 -16.14 2.36
C LEU A 280 -7.31 -17.03 3.36
N PRO A 281 -6.60 -17.84 4.18
CA PRO A 281 -7.23 -18.56 5.27
C PRO A 281 -7.97 -17.61 6.21
N GLU A 282 -9.01 -18.12 6.86
CA GLU A 282 -9.78 -17.34 7.83
C GLU A 282 -8.87 -16.86 8.99
N LEU A 283 -8.80 -15.54 9.19
CA LEU A 283 -7.84 -14.93 10.12
C LEU A 283 -8.07 -15.31 11.58
N HIS A 284 -9.30 -15.65 11.97
CA HIS A 284 -9.62 -16.05 13.34
C HIS A 284 -9.07 -17.43 13.70
N ASN A 285 -8.65 -18.22 12.69
CA ASN A 285 -8.00 -19.52 12.83
C ASN A 285 -6.49 -19.48 12.55
N CYS A 286 -5.91 -18.29 12.41
CA CYS A 286 -4.49 -18.10 12.09
C CYS A 286 -3.75 -17.34 13.20
N LEU A 287 -2.46 -17.63 13.32
CA LEU A 287 -1.50 -16.78 14.03
C LEU A 287 -0.99 -15.73 13.05
N LEU A 288 -1.34 -14.45 13.28
CA LEU A 288 -0.98 -13.35 12.37
C LEU A 288 0.33 -12.68 12.80
N VAL A 289 1.28 -12.56 11.89
CA VAL A 289 2.48 -11.73 12.05
C VAL A 289 2.42 -10.61 11.01
N LEU A 290 2.53 -9.37 11.47
CA LEU A 290 2.63 -8.17 10.65
C LEU A 290 4.05 -7.62 10.80
N ASP A 291 4.92 -7.94 9.85
CA ASP A 291 6.29 -7.44 9.78
C ASP A 291 6.32 -6.11 9.01
N GLU A 292 7.26 -5.24 9.35
CA GLU A 292 7.30 -3.85 8.90
C GLU A 292 5.96 -3.12 9.08
N ALA A 293 5.27 -3.41 10.20
CA ALA A 293 3.90 -2.97 10.47
C ALA A 293 3.69 -1.45 10.47
N HIS A 294 4.75 -0.66 10.50
CA HIS A 294 4.70 0.79 10.37
C HIS A 294 4.09 1.26 9.03
N HIS A 295 4.09 0.42 7.99
CA HIS A 295 3.41 0.69 6.72
C HIS A 295 1.90 0.43 6.75
N LEU A 296 1.42 -0.42 7.67
CA LEU A 296 0.03 -0.90 7.71
C LEU A 296 -1.01 0.24 7.69
N PRO A 297 -0.87 1.34 8.48
CA PRO A 297 -1.87 2.41 8.47
C PRO A 297 -1.95 3.13 7.12
N ALA A 298 -0.82 3.42 6.49
CA ALA A 298 -0.78 4.07 5.18
C ALA A 298 -1.36 3.16 4.08
N THR A 299 -1.01 1.86 4.10
CA THR A 299 -1.59 0.87 3.20
C THR A 299 -3.10 0.78 3.37
N ALA A 300 -3.60 0.81 4.62
CA ALA A 300 -5.04 0.81 4.88
C ALA A 300 -5.73 2.04 4.29
N LEU A 301 -5.21 3.25 4.52
CA LEU A 301 -5.79 4.47 3.94
C LEU A 301 -5.85 4.40 2.41
N SER A 302 -4.79 3.91 1.77
CA SER A 302 -4.75 3.77 0.30
C SER A 302 -5.77 2.74 -0.22
N GLN A 303 -5.93 1.61 0.48
CA GLN A 303 -6.88 0.55 0.07
C GLN A 303 -8.34 0.98 0.21
N PHE A 304 -8.64 1.87 1.16
CA PHE A 304 -9.99 2.42 1.36
C PHE A 304 -10.21 3.77 0.65
N ALA A 305 -9.23 4.24 -0.12
CA ALA A 305 -9.38 5.41 -0.99
C ALA A 305 -10.08 5.02 -2.30
N SER A 306 -10.83 5.96 -2.86
CA SER A 306 -11.60 5.78 -4.08
C SER A 306 -11.50 7.00 -4.98
N SER A 307 -11.54 6.79 -6.29
CA SER A 307 -11.49 7.85 -7.29
C SER A 307 -12.31 7.50 -8.52
N MET A 308 -12.89 8.50 -9.18
CA MET A 308 -13.60 8.35 -10.45
C MET A 308 -13.18 9.43 -11.46
N ASP A 309 -13.16 9.07 -12.75
CA ASP A 309 -12.95 9.98 -13.88
C ASP A 309 -14.32 10.45 -14.40
N LEU A 310 -14.50 11.77 -14.53
CA LEU A 310 -15.76 12.40 -14.96
C LEU A 310 -15.70 12.93 -16.39
N SER A 311 -14.55 12.82 -17.07
CA SER A 311 -14.32 13.38 -18.40
C SER A 311 -14.18 12.30 -19.47
N ARG A 312 -13.37 11.26 -19.21
CA ARG A 312 -13.10 10.18 -20.17
C ARG A 312 -14.09 9.04 -20.02
N LEU A 313 -15.30 9.25 -20.56
CA LEU A 313 -16.44 8.34 -20.36
C LEU A 313 -16.68 7.35 -21.52
N GLY A 314 -15.87 7.39 -22.58
CA GLY A 314 -16.03 6.50 -23.75
C GLY A 314 -15.90 5.00 -23.44
N TRP A 315 -15.31 4.65 -22.30
CA TRP A 315 -15.26 3.25 -21.85
C TRP A 315 -16.65 2.69 -21.49
N ILE A 316 -17.63 3.54 -21.18
CA ILE A 316 -19.01 3.13 -20.86
C ILE A 316 -19.68 2.54 -22.11
N ASP A 317 -19.52 3.16 -23.28
CA ASP A 317 -20.02 2.61 -24.55
C ASP A 317 -19.40 1.26 -24.87
N ARG A 318 -18.07 1.16 -24.67
CA ARG A 318 -17.32 -0.07 -24.93
C ARG A 318 -17.77 -1.20 -24.01
N LEU A 319 -17.92 -0.92 -22.72
CA LEU A 319 -18.42 -1.88 -21.75
C LEU A 319 -19.83 -2.35 -22.14
N THR A 320 -20.69 -1.42 -22.57
CA THR A 320 -22.06 -1.72 -23.02
C THR A 320 -22.07 -2.58 -24.27
N SER A 321 -21.31 -2.21 -25.30
CA SER A 321 -21.19 -2.97 -26.56
C SER A 321 -20.70 -4.40 -26.30
N ARG A 322 -19.65 -4.56 -25.48
CA ARG A 322 -19.12 -5.87 -25.09
C ARG A 322 -20.11 -6.68 -24.26
N ALA A 323 -20.81 -6.04 -23.32
CA ALA A 323 -21.83 -6.69 -22.51
C ALA A 323 -23.03 -7.15 -23.36
N LEU A 324 -23.48 -6.34 -24.33
CA LEU A 324 -24.55 -6.70 -25.27
C LEU A 324 -24.17 -7.93 -26.10
N ARG A 325 -22.96 -7.95 -26.67
CA ARG A 325 -22.46 -9.11 -27.44
C ARG A 325 -22.52 -10.40 -26.61
N VAL A 326 -22.07 -10.34 -25.35
CA VAL A 326 -22.14 -11.47 -24.43
C VAL A 326 -23.59 -11.85 -24.14
N ALA A 327 -24.41 -10.87 -23.78
CA ALA A 327 -25.79 -11.06 -23.37
C ALA A 327 -26.68 -11.61 -24.50
N THR A 328 -26.40 -11.28 -25.77
CA THR A 328 -27.06 -11.87 -26.94
C THR A 328 -26.70 -13.35 -27.10
N LEU A 329 -25.44 -13.74 -26.91
CA LEU A 329 -24.98 -15.13 -27.04
C LEU A 329 -25.49 -16.06 -25.93
N VAL A 330 -25.85 -15.48 -24.78
CA VAL A 330 -26.32 -16.21 -23.59
C VAL A 330 -27.80 -15.92 -23.27
N GLU A 331 -28.51 -15.27 -24.20
CA GLU A 331 -29.97 -15.04 -24.15
C GLU A 331 -30.48 -14.39 -22.85
N VAL A 332 -29.79 -13.33 -22.39
CA VAL A 332 -30.16 -12.64 -21.13
C VAL A 332 -31.43 -11.80 -21.31
N PRO A 333 -32.48 -11.98 -20.48
CA PRO A 333 -33.76 -11.27 -20.63
C PRO A 333 -33.64 -9.74 -20.52
N GLN A 334 -32.72 -9.23 -19.70
CA GLN A 334 -32.54 -7.81 -19.41
C GLN A 334 -31.64 -7.08 -20.44
N LEU A 335 -31.37 -7.68 -21.61
CA LEU A 335 -30.50 -7.11 -22.65
C LEU A 335 -30.91 -5.69 -23.08
N ALA A 336 -32.21 -5.42 -23.16
CA ALA A 336 -32.76 -4.14 -23.63
C ALA A 336 -32.46 -2.94 -22.71
N GLU A 337 -32.19 -3.20 -21.43
CA GLU A 337 -31.98 -2.14 -20.42
C GLU A 337 -30.52 -1.63 -20.39
N LEU A 338 -29.56 -2.43 -20.89
CA LEU A 338 -28.13 -2.11 -20.87
C LEU A 338 -27.79 -0.74 -21.51
N PRO A 339 -28.26 -0.40 -22.73
CA PRO A 339 -28.01 0.91 -23.33
C PRO A 339 -28.61 2.07 -22.53
N ARG A 340 -29.78 1.87 -21.92
CA ARG A 340 -30.46 2.90 -21.12
C ARG A 340 -29.63 3.23 -19.89
N HIS A 341 -29.18 2.23 -19.13
CA HIS A 341 -28.35 2.43 -17.95
C HIS A 341 -27.01 3.08 -18.30
N ALA A 342 -26.39 2.68 -19.42
CA ALA A 342 -25.15 3.28 -19.90
C ALA A 342 -25.30 4.77 -20.24
N ALA A 343 -26.40 5.14 -20.91
CA ALA A 343 -26.72 6.53 -21.23
C ALA A 343 -26.96 7.36 -19.95
N GLN A 344 -27.75 6.84 -19.01
CA GLN A 344 -28.03 7.48 -17.72
C GLN A 344 -26.75 7.67 -16.89
N LEU A 345 -25.88 6.66 -16.84
CA LEU A 345 -24.61 6.76 -16.14
C LEU A 345 -23.72 7.86 -16.72
N ARG A 346 -23.57 7.90 -18.06
CA ARG A 346 -22.78 8.93 -18.73
C ARG A 346 -23.34 10.31 -18.47
N GLN A 347 -24.65 10.47 -18.63
CA GLN A 347 -25.32 11.75 -18.40
C GLN A 347 -25.13 12.21 -16.96
N GLY A 348 -25.34 11.31 -15.98
CA GLY A 348 -25.12 11.60 -14.57
C GLY A 348 -23.66 11.99 -14.25
N ALA A 349 -22.68 11.34 -14.88
CA ALA A 349 -21.27 11.67 -14.68
C ALA A 349 -20.92 13.04 -15.28
N GLN A 350 -21.45 13.36 -16.46
CA GLN A 350 -21.30 14.68 -17.10
C GLN A 350 -22.00 15.79 -16.32
N ASP A 351 -23.22 15.54 -15.85
CA ASP A 351 -23.98 16.50 -15.06
C ASP A 351 -23.30 16.78 -13.72
N PHE A 352 -22.83 15.73 -13.03
CA PHE A 352 -22.04 15.89 -11.80
C PHE A 352 -20.73 16.65 -12.07
N GLY A 353 -20.01 16.30 -13.14
CA GLY A 353 -18.79 17.00 -13.55
C GLY A 353 -19.03 18.48 -13.85
N ARG A 354 -20.13 18.81 -14.53
CA ARG A 354 -20.56 20.20 -14.79
C ARG A 354 -20.84 20.93 -13.47
N CYS A 355 -21.62 20.35 -12.57
CA CYS A 355 -21.90 20.98 -11.27
C CYS A 355 -20.63 21.21 -10.44
N VAL A 356 -19.66 20.29 -10.51
CA VAL A 356 -18.34 20.46 -9.87
C VAL A 356 -17.58 21.64 -10.48
N LEU A 357 -17.57 21.78 -11.80
CA LEU A 357 -16.92 22.92 -12.48
C LEU A 357 -17.66 24.23 -12.24
N ASP A 358 -18.99 24.23 -12.14
CA ASP A 358 -19.76 25.43 -11.83
C ASP A 358 -19.47 25.92 -10.41
N HIS A 359 -19.30 25.00 -9.45
CA HIS A 359 -19.05 25.34 -8.06
C HIS A 359 -17.56 25.63 -7.76
N TYR A 360 -16.64 24.86 -8.33
CA TYR A 360 -15.21 24.91 -8.01
C TYR A 360 -14.32 25.37 -9.18
N GLY A 361 -14.88 25.75 -10.33
CA GLY A 361 -14.14 26.05 -11.55
C GLY A 361 -13.08 27.13 -11.38
N ALA A 362 -13.32 28.15 -10.55
CA ALA A 362 -12.32 29.19 -10.26
C ALA A 362 -11.08 28.64 -9.55
N ALA A 363 -11.26 27.68 -8.63
CA ALA A 363 -10.17 27.03 -7.89
C ALA A 363 -9.49 25.90 -8.69
N LEU A 364 -10.21 25.32 -9.66
CA LEU A 364 -9.73 24.28 -10.55
C LEU A 364 -9.07 24.83 -11.84
N ARG A 365 -8.94 26.15 -11.99
CA ARG A 365 -8.15 26.73 -13.09
C ARG A 365 -6.66 26.46 -12.86
N PRO A 366 -5.93 25.90 -13.84
CA PRO A 366 -4.48 25.82 -13.77
C PRO A 366 -3.93 27.23 -13.54
N ALA A 367 -3.02 27.38 -12.58
CA ALA A 367 -2.27 28.63 -12.46
C ALA A 367 -1.41 28.75 -13.71
N THR A 368 -1.82 29.59 -14.68
CA THR A 368 -0.92 30.02 -15.74
C THR A 368 0.24 30.74 -15.06
N GLN A 369 1.39 30.07 -14.95
CA GLN A 369 2.59 30.70 -14.41
C GLN A 369 2.87 31.94 -15.28
N GLY A 370 2.82 33.11 -14.65
CA GLY A 370 3.00 34.38 -15.33
C GLY A 370 4.39 34.47 -15.97
N ALA A 371 4.43 34.45 -17.29
CA ALA A 371 5.43 35.13 -18.11
C ALA A 371 4.85 35.30 -19.52
N SER A 372 4.80 36.55 -19.99
CA SER A 372 4.43 37.02 -21.33
C SER A 372 4.39 35.93 -22.42
N ALA A 373 3.18 35.46 -22.77
CA ALA A 373 2.98 34.60 -23.92
C ALA A 373 2.97 35.46 -25.20
N GLY A 374 4.09 35.48 -25.92
CA GLY A 374 4.10 35.85 -27.33
C GLY A 374 3.39 34.78 -28.17
N PRO A 375 2.80 35.14 -29.31
CA PRO A 375 2.12 34.18 -30.18
C PRO A 375 3.18 33.27 -30.85
N GLY A 376 3.20 31.97 -30.53
CA GLY A 376 3.98 31.00 -31.30
C GLY A 376 4.76 29.91 -30.56
N ARG A 377 4.42 29.51 -29.32
CA ARG A 377 4.94 28.24 -28.77
C ARG A 377 3.98 27.08 -29.03
N ALA A 378 4.56 25.99 -29.52
CA ALA A 378 3.90 24.74 -29.86
C ALA A 378 3.24 24.09 -28.62
N TRP A 379 2.07 23.53 -28.88
CA TRP A 379 1.25 22.68 -28.01
C TRP A 379 2.11 21.54 -27.44
N GLY A 380 2.28 21.46 -26.10
CA GLY A 380 2.97 20.30 -25.49
C GLY A 380 3.54 20.47 -24.07
N GLU A 381 3.82 21.68 -23.60
CA GLU A 381 4.41 21.88 -22.26
C GLU A 381 3.55 22.82 -21.39
N GLY A 382 2.97 22.27 -20.31
CA GLY A 382 2.61 23.08 -19.13
C GLY A 382 1.14 23.13 -18.70
N TRP A 383 0.37 22.04 -18.73
CA TRP A 383 -0.82 21.98 -17.86
C TRP A 383 -0.39 21.62 -16.43
N SER A 384 -0.53 22.56 -15.49
CA SER A 384 -0.39 22.26 -14.07
C SER A 384 -1.65 21.54 -13.57
N SER A 385 -1.50 20.42 -12.85
CA SER A 385 -2.61 19.77 -12.11
C SER A 385 -3.17 20.76 -11.08
N ALA A 386 -4.45 21.13 -11.23
CA ALA A 386 -5.17 21.94 -10.27
C ALA A 386 -5.98 21.04 -9.35
N ARG A 387 -6.09 21.42 -8.08
CA ARG A 387 -6.78 20.64 -7.05
C ARG A 387 -7.61 21.56 -6.17
N VAL A 388 -8.80 21.09 -5.80
CA VAL A 388 -9.66 21.75 -4.81
C VAL A 388 -10.13 20.74 -3.77
N ARG A 389 -9.95 21.07 -2.50
CA ARG A 389 -10.42 20.25 -1.37
C ARG A 389 -11.82 20.69 -0.96
N VAL A 390 -12.66 19.74 -0.59
CA VAL A 390 -13.97 20.01 0.01
C VAL A 390 -13.79 20.30 1.51
N PRO A 391 -14.09 21.52 1.99
CA PRO A 391 -13.89 21.88 3.39
C PRO A 391 -14.71 21.01 4.34
N ARG A 392 -14.10 20.56 5.44
CA ARG A 392 -14.69 19.65 6.45
C ARG A 392 -15.24 18.33 5.90
N GLY A 393 -14.96 17.99 4.64
CA GLY A 393 -15.55 16.83 3.96
C GLY A 393 -17.05 16.95 3.69
N VAL A 394 -17.63 18.15 3.80
CA VAL A 394 -19.07 18.39 3.57
C VAL A 394 -19.29 18.78 2.12
N LEU A 395 -19.94 17.93 1.34
CA LEU A 395 -20.28 18.26 -0.05
C LEU A 395 -21.29 19.43 -0.08
N PRO A 396 -21.10 20.41 -0.98
CA PRO A 396 -22.10 21.43 -1.26
C PRO A 396 -23.44 20.81 -1.66
N GLU A 397 -24.56 21.41 -1.23
CA GLU A 397 -25.90 20.86 -1.49
C GLU A 397 -26.20 20.65 -2.98
N ALA A 398 -25.70 21.56 -3.82
CA ALA A 398 -25.82 21.49 -5.27
C ALA A 398 -25.18 20.24 -5.90
N LEU A 399 -24.23 19.59 -5.21
CA LEU A 399 -23.54 18.40 -5.70
C LEU A 399 -24.17 17.09 -5.20
N VAL A 400 -25.03 17.14 -4.18
CA VAL A 400 -25.55 15.93 -3.52
C VAL A 400 -26.54 15.19 -4.43
N GLU A 401 -27.51 15.88 -5.01
CA GLU A 401 -28.54 15.25 -5.84
C GLU A 401 -28.00 14.65 -7.14
N PRO A 402 -27.14 15.36 -7.93
CA PRO A 402 -26.51 14.76 -9.10
C PRO A 402 -25.66 13.53 -8.75
N LEU A 403 -24.98 13.56 -7.60
CA LEU A 403 -24.16 12.44 -7.13
C LEU A 403 -25.00 11.23 -6.69
N ASN A 404 -26.14 11.44 -6.04
CA ASN A 404 -27.09 10.37 -5.71
C ASN A 404 -27.62 9.69 -6.99
N SER A 405 -28.01 10.48 -7.99
CA SER A 405 -28.48 9.98 -9.28
C SER A 405 -27.40 9.19 -10.02
N LEU A 406 -26.14 9.66 -9.99
CA LEU A 406 -24.99 8.94 -10.52
C LEU A 406 -24.75 7.61 -9.81
N ALA A 407 -24.77 7.61 -8.47
CA ALA A 407 -24.57 6.41 -7.65
C ALA A 407 -25.64 5.35 -7.91
N ALA A 408 -26.91 5.76 -8.03
CA ALA A 408 -28.04 4.87 -8.35
C ALA A 408 -27.90 4.28 -9.75
N SER A 409 -27.60 5.11 -10.76
CA SER A 409 -27.39 4.65 -12.15
C SER A 409 -26.24 3.64 -12.25
N ALA A 410 -25.16 3.87 -11.51
CA ALA A 410 -24.04 2.93 -11.46
C ALA A 410 -24.41 1.59 -10.79
N ALA A 411 -25.21 1.63 -9.72
CA ALA A 411 -25.68 0.43 -9.03
C ALA A 411 -26.58 -0.44 -9.94
N GLU A 412 -27.51 0.19 -10.66
CA GLU A 412 -28.39 -0.51 -11.60
C GLU A 412 -27.60 -1.14 -12.75
N TYR A 413 -26.61 -0.43 -13.29
CA TYR A 413 -25.77 -0.97 -14.34
C TYR A 413 -24.91 -2.15 -13.86
N LEU A 414 -24.33 -2.06 -12.65
CA LEU A 414 -23.60 -3.17 -12.02
C LEU A 414 -24.48 -4.41 -11.81
N SER A 415 -25.75 -4.22 -11.43
CA SER A 415 -26.73 -5.30 -11.30
C SER A 415 -26.94 -6.02 -12.64
N CYS A 416 -27.13 -5.26 -13.73
CA CYS A 416 -27.27 -5.83 -15.07
C CYS A 416 -26.01 -6.61 -15.50
N LEU A 417 -24.81 -6.04 -15.29
CA LEU A 417 -23.56 -6.73 -15.61
C LEU A 417 -23.36 -8.01 -14.79
N SER A 418 -23.80 -8.01 -13.53
CA SER A 418 -23.76 -9.19 -12.67
C SER A 418 -24.67 -10.31 -13.20
N ALA A 419 -25.87 -9.96 -13.67
CA ALA A 419 -26.78 -10.91 -14.33
C ALA A 419 -26.17 -11.49 -15.61
N VAL A 420 -25.54 -10.66 -16.46
CA VAL A 420 -24.82 -11.11 -17.65
C VAL A 420 -23.65 -12.05 -17.29
N ALA A 421 -22.89 -11.72 -16.24
CA ALA A 421 -21.80 -12.56 -15.76
C ALA A 421 -22.29 -13.92 -15.24
N GLN A 422 -23.43 -13.96 -14.55
CA GLN A 422 -24.04 -15.20 -14.07
C GLN A 422 -24.52 -16.07 -15.24
N ALA A 423 -25.31 -15.51 -16.16
CA ALA A 423 -25.81 -16.24 -17.32
C ALA A 423 -24.67 -16.78 -18.19
N LEU A 424 -23.57 -16.04 -18.33
CA LEU A 424 -22.38 -16.51 -19.03
C LEU A 424 -21.73 -17.72 -18.34
N ARG A 425 -21.63 -17.74 -17.02
CA ARG A 425 -21.08 -18.89 -16.29
C ARG A 425 -21.96 -20.12 -16.44
N GLU A 426 -23.28 -19.94 -16.43
CA GLU A 426 -24.25 -21.01 -16.67
C GLU A 426 -24.13 -21.55 -18.11
N ALA A 427 -24.03 -20.66 -19.10
CA ALA A 427 -23.81 -21.02 -20.50
C ALA A 427 -22.49 -21.79 -20.72
N ILE A 428 -21.38 -21.41 -20.07
CA ILE A 428 -20.11 -22.14 -20.17
C ILE A 428 -20.25 -23.56 -19.60
N ARG A 429 -21.02 -23.72 -18.51
CA ARG A 429 -21.27 -25.02 -17.89
C ARG A 429 -22.10 -25.93 -18.80
N GLU A 430 -23.07 -25.37 -19.51
CA GLU A 430 -23.97 -26.12 -20.41
C GLU A 430 -23.36 -26.39 -21.79
N ARG A 431 -22.50 -25.50 -22.28
CA ARG A 431 -21.85 -25.55 -23.60
C ARG A 431 -20.32 -25.54 -23.46
N PRO A 432 -19.70 -26.63 -22.96
CA PRO A 432 -18.26 -26.68 -22.74
C PRO A 432 -17.42 -26.51 -24.02
N GLN A 433 -17.97 -26.84 -25.20
CA GLN A 433 -17.36 -26.60 -26.51
C GLN A 433 -17.15 -25.10 -26.82
N GLU A 434 -17.99 -24.21 -26.28
CA GLU A 434 -17.91 -22.76 -26.46
C GLU A 434 -17.15 -22.06 -25.31
N ALA A 435 -16.66 -22.82 -24.32
CA ALA A 435 -16.05 -22.28 -23.09
C ALA A 435 -14.88 -21.33 -23.35
N ARG A 436 -14.07 -21.60 -24.38
CA ARG A 436 -12.94 -20.74 -24.78
C ARG A 436 -13.43 -19.38 -25.30
N THR A 437 -14.36 -19.39 -26.23
CA THR A 437 -14.94 -18.18 -26.84
C THR A 437 -15.65 -17.34 -25.78
N LEU A 438 -16.52 -17.97 -24.98
CA LEU A 438 -17.27 -17.29 -23.91
C LEU A 438 -16.34 -16.71 -22.84
N SER A 439 -15.29 -17.45 -22.43
CA SER A 439 -14.32 -16.94 -21.45
C SER A 439 -13.52 -15.74 -21.98
N LEU A 440 -13.20 -15.71 -23.28
CA LEU A 440 -12.51 -14.57 -23.91
C LEU A 440 -13.41 -13.33 -23.98
N LEU A 441 -14.69 -13.50 -24.31
CA LEU A 441 -15.66 -12.40 -24.31
C LEU A 441 -15.91 -11.87 -22.89
N TYR A 442 -16.04 -12.75 -21.90
CA TYR A 442 -16.12 -12.35 -20.50
C TYR A 442 -14.89 -11.55 -20.06
N ALA A 443 -13.70 -11.97 -20.48
CA ALA A 443 -12.49 -11.24 -20.16
C ALA A 443 -12.51 -9.79 -20.69
N GLN A 444 -13.06 -9.54 -21.87
CA GLN A 444 -13.20 -8.20 -22.45
C GLN A 444 -14.19 -7.31 -21.69
N VAL A 445 -15.26 -7.88 -21.11
CA VAL A 445 -16.17 -7.16 -20.19
C VAL A 445 -15.45 -6.88 -18.88
N GLY A 446 -14.77 -7.89 -18.34
CA GLY A 446 -14.02 -7.84 -17.08
C GLY A 446 -12.85 -6.85 -17.06
N THR A 447 -12.31 -6.43 -18.20
CA THR A 447 -11.28 -5.36 -18.23
C THR A 447 -11.85 -3.98 -17.92
N LEU A 448 -13.16 -3.76 -18.12
CA LEU A 448 -13.82 -2.46 -17.95
C LEU A 448 -14.76 -2.42 -16.74
N ALA A 449 -15.31 -3.57 -16.32
CA ALA A 449 -16.20 -3.66 -15.16
C ALA A 449 -15.61 -3.05 -13.86
N PRO A 450 -14.32 -3.22 -13.52
CA PRO A 450 -13.72 -2.59 -12.33
C PRO A 450 -13.76 -1.06 -12.35
N ARG A 451 -13.79 -0.43 -13.54
CA ARG A 451 -13.94 1.03 -13.66
C ARG A 451 -15.33 1.49 -13.21
N LEU A 452 -16.36 0.69 -13.51
CA LEU A 452 -17.73 0.95 -13.04
C LEU A 452 -17.86 0.74 -11.53
N GLU A 453 -17.28 -0.35 -11.00
CA GLU A 453 -17.21 -0.61 -9.55
C GLU A 453 -16.51 0.54 -8.82
N GLY A 454 -15.36 0.99 -9.35
CA GLY A 454 -14.61 2.12 -8.79
C GLY A 454 -15.39 3.45 -8.83
N LEU A 455 -16.13 3.71 -9.91
CA LEU A 455 -17.01 4.86 -10.01
C LEU A 455 -18.12 4.81 -8.96
N HIS A 456 -18.81 3.68 -8.84
CA HIS A 456 -19.87 3.51 -7.83
C HIS A 456 -19.35 3.65 -6.41
N ALA A 457 -18.23 2.99 -6.09
CA ALA A 457 -17.58 3.07 -4.78
C ALA A 457 -17.15 4.49 -4.43
N CYS A 458 -16.57 5.23 -5.39
CA CYS A 458 -16.21 6.63 -5.20
C CYS A 458 -17.45 7.51 -5.00
N ALA A 459 -18.55 7.25 -5.71
CA ALA A 459 -19.78 8.02 -5.56
C ALA A 459 -20.39 7.82 -4.16
N GLN A 460 -20.44 6.58 -3.69
CA GLN A 460 -20.86 6.25 -2.32
C GLN A 460 -19.95 6.90 -1.28
N ALA A 461 -18.63 6.82 -1.45
CA ALA A 461 -17.68 7.38 -0.49
C ALA A 461 -17.76 8.92 -0.40
N LEU A 462 -18.05 9.60 -1.52
CA LEU A 462 -18.32 11.03 -1.55
C LEU A 462 -19.61 11.39 -0.80
N LEU A 463 -20.63 10.52 -0.79
CA LEU A 463 -21.90 10.71 -0.07
C LEU A 463 -21.80 10.43 1.45
N ILE A 464 -20.71 9.82 1.94
CA ILE A 464 -20.53 9.59 3.38
C ILE A 464 -20.41 10.93 4.11
N GLU A 465 -21.36 11.21 5.00
CA GLU A 465 -21.35 12.34 5.94
C GLU A 465 -21.01 11.85 7.36
N ALA A 466 -20.28 12.66 8.13
CA ALA A 466 -20.02 12.36 9.54
C ALA A 466 -21.30 12.54 10.38
N SER A 467 -21.45 11.75 11.47
CA SER A 467 -22.61 11.82 12.37
C SER A 467 -22.87 13.22 12.94
N ALA A 468 -21.82 13.94 13.30
CA ALA A 468 -21.91 15.33 13.79
C ALA A 468 -22.42 16.33 12.73
N GLN A 469 -22.21 16.03 11.44
CA GLN A 469 -22.65 16.87 10.33
C GLN A 469 -24.12 16.65 10.00
N ARG A 470 -24.62 15.41 10.16
CA ARG A 470 -26.06 15.10 10.07
C ARG A 470 -26.87 15.89 11.09
N ALA A 471 -26.37 16.00 12.33
CA ALA A 471 -27.01 16.74 13.42
C ALA A 471 -27.07 18.27 13.17
N GLN A 472 -26.00 18.86 12.61
CA GLN A 472 -25.99 20.29 12.25
C GLN A 472 -26.92 20.61 11.08
N ARG A 473 -27.10 19.70 10.13
CA ARG A 473 -27.99 19.88 8.97
C ARG A 473 -29.47 19.73 9.34
N THR A 474 -29.78 18.91 10.35
CA THR A 474 -31.12 18.85 10.95
C THR A 474 -31.42 20.09 11.77
N GLN A 475 -30.47 20.57 12.60
CA GLN A 475 -30.64 21.83 13.34
C GLN A 475 -30.71 23.08 12.45
N GLY A 476 -30.09 23.06 11.26
CA GLY A 476 -30.17 24.16 10.29
C GLY A 476 -31.47 24.22 9.48
N LYS A 477 -32.27 23.13 9.46
CA LYS A 477 -33.60 23.11 8.83
C LYS A 477 -34.74 23.45 9.79
N ASP A 478 -34.57 23.17 11.09
CA ASP A 478 -35.57 23.43 12.12
C ASP A 478 -35.13 24.59 13.04
N GLY A 479 -35.01 25.78 12.47
CA GLY A 479 -34.39 26.94 13.11
C GLY A 479 -35.07 28.29 12.86
N ALA A 480 -36.41 28.31 12.80
CA ALA A 480 -37.21 29.50 13.05
C ALA A 480 -38.39 29.12 13.94
N GLU A 481 -38.14 28.96 15.25
CA GLU A 481 -38.99 29.37 16.39
C GLU A 481 -38.67 28.56 17.66
N GLY A 482 -38.29 29.28 18.72
CA GLY A 482 -38.67 28.95 20.10
C GLY A 482 -37.94 27.82 20.82
N ALA A 483 -36.88 28.16 21.58
CA ALA A 483 -36.79 27.89 23.03
C ALA A 483 -35.42 28.30 23.58
N ARG A 484 -35.38 29.44 24.28
CA ARG A 484 -34.30 29.77 25.22
C ARG A 484 -34.54 28.95 26.49
N GLY A 485 -33.84 27.81 26.61
CA GLY A 485 -33.80 27.00 27.82
C GLY A 485 -32.36 26.94 28.35
N ASN A 486 -32.16 27.47 29.54
CA ASN A 486 -30.90 27.57 30.26
C ASN A 486 -30.49 26.18 30.81
N ALA A 487 -29.34 25.64 30.41
CA ALA A 487 -28.72 24.48 31.04
C ALA A 487 -27.21 24.73 31.21
N GLY A 488 -26.75 24.73 32.46
CA GLY A 488 -25.41 25.12 32.88
C GLY A 488 -24.31 24.11 32.54
N PRO A 489 -23.04 24.46 32.84
CA PRO A 489 -21.88 23.66 32.51
C PRO A 489 -21.59 22.72 33.67
N ASP A 490 -22.05 21.47 33.61
CA ASP A 490 -21.40 20.35 34.30
C ASP A 490 -22.07 19.04 33.89
N VAL A 491 -21.25 17.99 33.77
CA VAL A 491 -21.55 16.59 33.38
C VAL A 491 -21.51 16.29 31.87
N ALA A 492 -20.34 15.84 31.38
CA ALA A 492 -20.21 14.68 30.47
C ALA A 492 -18.73 14.31 30.22
N ALA A 493 -18.08 13.74 31.22
CA ALA A 493 -16.93 12.86 31.01
C ALA A 493 -17.45 11.55 30.40
N GLY A 494 -17.46 11.49 29.07
CA GLY A 494 -18.05 10.39 28.30
C GLY A 494 -18.29 10.83 26.86
N GLY A 495 -17.24 11.33 26.20
CA GLY A 495 -17.34 11.85 24.84
C GLY A 495 -17.67 10.73 23.85
N GLU A 496 -18.90 10.70 23.37
CA GLU A 496 -19.22 10.08 22.09
C GLU A 496 -18.33 10.75 21.02
N SER A 497 -17.28 10.04 20.61
CA SER A 497 -16.31 10.54 19.64
C SER A 497 -17.04 10.83 18.33
N ALA A 498 -17.22 12.11 17.99
CA ALA A 498 -17.70 12.54 16.68
C ALA A 498 -16.94 11.78 15.58
N ALA A 499 -17.67 11.09 14.70
CA ALA A 499 -17.07 10.29 13.65
C ALA A 499 -16.22 11.19 12.73
N ALA A 500 -15.02 10.75 12.38
CA ALA A 500 -14.13 11.50 11.50
C ALA A 500 -14.72 11.54 10.07
N PRO A 501 -14.72 12.71 9.39
CA PRO A 501 -15.22 12.81 8.03
C PRO A 501 -14.28 12.14 7.03
N TYR A 502 -14.78 11.90 5.82
CA TYR A 502 -13.94 11.53 4.68
C TYR A 502 -13.29 12.80 4.09
N ALA A 503 -12.03 12.69 3.69
CA ALA A 503 -11.39 13.66 2.81
C ALA A 503 -12.00 13.52 1.41
N LYS A 504 -12.44 14.64 0.84
CA LYS A 504 -13.03 14.70 -0.50
C LYS A 504 -12.35 15.82 -1.26
N TRP A 505 -11.95 15.57 -2.51
CA TRP A 505 -11.32 16.57 -3.35
C TRP A 505 -11.55 16.29 -4.83
N PHE A 506 -11.38 17.32 -5.64
CA PHE A 506 -11.44 17.23 -7.10
C PHE A 506 -10.10 17.67 -7.70
N THR A 507 -9.72 17.05 -8.80
CA THR A 507 -8.49 17.40 -9.55
C THR A 507 -8.84 17.64 -11.01
N LEU A 508 -8.24 18.67 -11.60
CA LEU A 508 -8.27 18.93 -13.03
C LEU A 508 -6.84 18.81 -13.58
N GLU A 509 -6.60 17.81 -14.42
CA GLU A 509 -5.28 17.50 -14.98
C GLU A 509 -5.33 17.61 -16.50
N GLY A 510 -4.28 18.18 -17.12
CA GLY A 510 -4.14 18.13 -18.57
C GLY A 510 -3.66 16.76 -19.03
N ALA A 511 -4.34 16.17 -20.01
CA ALA A 511 -3.93 14.95 -20.69
C ALA A 511 -3.93 15.21 -22.20
N GLY A 512 -2.75 15.51 -22.77
CA GLY A 512 -2.64 16.01 -24.13
C GLY A 512 -3.38 17.35 -24.27
N ASP A 513 -4.31 17.42 -25.22
CA ASP A 513 -5.13 18.62 -25.49
C ASP A 513 -6.42 18.69 -24.63
N PHE A 514 -6.65 17.71 -23.75
CA PHE A 514 -7.89 17.61 -22.97
C PHE A 514 -7.69 17.84 -21.48
N ALA A 515 -8.66 18.50 -20.84
CA ALA A 515 -8.73 18.59 -19.39
C ALA A 515 -9.50 17.39 -18.82
N VAL A 516 -8.93 16.72 -17.82
CA VAL A 516 -9.51 15.55 -17.17
C VAL A 516 -9.88 15.90 -15.74
N LEU A 517 -11.18 15.91 -15.46
CA LEU A 517 -11.73 16.09 -14.13
C LEU A 517 -11.85 14.73 -13.42
N ARG A 518 -11.31 14.64 -12.22
CA ARG A 518 -11.46 13.47 -11.34
C ARG A 518 -11.98 13.88 -9.97
N ALA A 519 -12.85 13.04 -9.40
CA ALA A 519 -13.31 13.16 -8.03
C ALA A 519 -12.66 12.06 -7.18
N HIS A 520 -12.36 12.38 -5.93
CA HIS A 520 -11.65 11.50 -5.01
C HIS A 520 -12.27 11.55 -3.61
N ALA A 521 -12.31 10.40 -2.95
CA ALA A 521 -12.75 10.26 -1.57
C ALA A 521 -11.87 9.26 -0.81
N SER A 522 -11.45 9.61 0.40
CA SER A 522 -10.62 8.75 1.25
C SER A 522 -10.92 8.97 2.74
N PRO A 523 -10.92 7.92 3.58
CA PRO A 523 -11.00 8.11 5.03
C PRO A 523 -9.77 8.87 5.54
N ILE A 524 -9.93 9.67 6.62
CA ILE A 524 -8.79 10.41 7.20
C ILE A 524 -8.10 9.68 8.36
N LEU A 525 -8.75 8.67 8.93
CA LEU A 525 -8.22 7.86 10.04
C LEU A 525 -8.14 6.37 9.63
N PRO A 526 -6.95 5.75 9.63
CA PRO A 526 -6.82 4.32 9.35
C PRO A 526 -7.33 3.44 10.50
N GLY A 527 -7.14 3.89 11.75
CA GLY A 527 -7.42 3.10 12.94
C GLY A 527 -8.86 2.54 13.00
N PRO A 528 -9.91 3.35 12.81
CA PRO A 528 -11.29 2.84 12.78
C PRO A 528 -11.54 1.79 11.69
N MET A 529 -10.92 1.94 10.50
CA MET A 529 -11.06 0.98 9.40
C MET A 529 -10.40 -0.36 9.75
N LEU A 530 -9.17 -0.31 10.28
CA LEU A 530 -8.46 -1.50 10.75
C LEU A 530 -9.20 -2.19 11.90
N LYS A 531 -9.76 -1.41 12.83
CA LYS A 531 -10.57 -1.92 13.95
C LYS A 531 -11.81 -2.67 13.47
N ALA A 532 -12.54 -2.11 12.50
CA ALA A 532 -13.77 -2.71 11.99
C ALA A 532 -13.54 -3.91 11.06
N ARG A 533 -12.47 -3.91 10.25
CA ARG A 533 -12.27 -4.87 9.15
C ARG A 533 -11.20 -5.93 9.42
N LEU A 534 -10.09 -5.57 10.08
CA LEU A 534 -8.98 -6.49 10.33
C LEU A 534 -9.05 -7.07 11.74
N TRP A 535 -9.16 -6.21 12.74
CA TRP A 535 -9.08 -6.59 14.15
C TRP A 535 -10.30 -7.35 14.68
N SER A 536 -11.44 -7.21 14.02
CA SER A 536 -12.66 -8.01 14.27
C SER A 536 -12.44 -9.50 13.95
N GLU A 537 -11.67 -9.79 12.91
CA GLU A 537 -11.38 -11.14 12.42
C GLU A 537 -10.16 -11.79 13.08
N VAL A 538 -9.30 -11.01 13.75
CA VAL A 538 -8.02 -11.50 14.27
C VAL A 538 -8.09 -11.82 15.77
N ARG A 539 -7.68 -13.03 16.14
CA ARG A 539 -7.61 -13.48 17.55
C ARG A 539 -6.20 -13.40 18.14
N ALA A 540 -5.18 -13.64 17.33
CA ALA A 540 -3.78 -13.65 17.75
C ALA A 540 -2.93 -12.87 16.75
N ALA A 541 -2.26 -11.78 17.19
CA ALA A 541 -1.38 -11.02 16.30
C ALA A 541 -0.09 -10.52 16.96
N VAL A 542 0.98 -10.49 16.16
CA VAL A 542 2.23 -9.80 16.49
C VAL A 542 2.51 -8.78 15.41
N LEU A 543 2.62 -7.51 15.79
CA LEU A 543 3.06 -6.42 14.93
C LEU A 543 4.50 -6.10 15.28
N THR A 544 5.38 -6.07 14.28
CA THR A 544 6.80 -5.74 14.50
C THR A 544 7.36 -4.85 13.42
N SER A 545 8.28 -3.97 13.81
CA SER A 545 9.07 -3.12 12.92
C SER A 545 10.25 -2.56 13.71
N ALA A 546 11.25 -2.03 13.00
CA ALA A 546 12.36 -1.29 13.63
C ALA A 546 11.93 0.08 14.19
N THR A 547 10.84 0.64 13.68
CA THR A 547 10.39 2.01 14.01
C THR A 547 8.88 2.03 14.23
N LEU A 548 8.42 1.63 15.42
CA LEU A 548 7.01 1.71 15.85
C LEU A 548 6.77 2.79 16.89
N THR A 549 7.76 3.06 17.74
CA THR A 549 7.70 4.16 18.70
C THR A 549 7.93 5.48 17.98
N SER A 550 7.17 6.49 18.38
CA SER A 550 7.42 7.87 18.04
C SER A 550 7.77 8.61 19.31
N CYS A 551 8.94 9.28 19.34
CA CYS A 551 9.42 10.00 20.52
C CYS A 551 9.40 9.13 21.80
N GLY A 552 9.79 7.84 21.68
CA GLY A 552 9.82 6.88 22.79
C GLY A 552 8.48 6.26 23.21
N GLN A 553 7.38 6.55 22.50
CA GLN A 553 6.05 6.05 22.85
C GLN A 553 5.36 5.32 21.69
N PHE A 554 4.56 4.29 22.00
CA PHE A 554 3.78 3.54 21.01
C PHE A 554 2.44 4.20 20.65
N ASP A 555 1.99 5.22 21.41
CA ASP A 555 0.62 5.76 21.31
C ASP A 555 0.24 6.21 19.91
N PHE A 556 1.16 6.87 19.20
CA PHE A 556 0.90 7.30 17.82
C PHE A 556 0.59 6.11 16.91
N PHE A 557 1.46 5.09 16.90
CA PHE A 557 1.25 3.90 16.09
C PHE A 557 0.01 3.12 16.53
N LEU A 558 -0.24 2.98 17.84
CA LEU A 558 -1.43 2.29 18.34
C LEU A 558 -2.73 2.98 17.90
N ARG A 559 -2.76 4.32 17.86
CA ARG A 559 -3.91 5.08 17.35
C ARG A 559 -4.09 4.86 15.85
N GLU A 560 -3.01 4.93 15.08
CA GLU A 560 -3.02 4.70 13.64
C GLU A 560 -3.44 3.28 13.27
N ALA A 561 -2.97 2.30 14.03
CA ALA A 561 -3.33 0.90 13.84
C ALA A 561 -4.73 0.58 14.36
N GLY A 562 -5.37 1.43 15.18
CA GLY A 562 -6.69 1.14 15.78
C GLY A 562 -6.63 0.21 17.00
N LEU A 563 -5.47 0.14 17.66
CA LEU A 563 -5.15 -0.70 18.81
C LEU A 563 -5.02 0.10 20.12
N HIS A 564 -5.10 1.44 20.08
CA HIS A 564 -5.00 2.29 21.27
C HIS A 564 -6.17 2.06 22.23
N GLY A 565 -5.85 1.84 23.51
CA GLY A 565 -6.84 1.56 24.57
C GLY A 565 -7.41 0.15 24.56
N ASP A 566 -6.90 -0.77 23.72
CA ASP A 566 -7.33 -2.17 23.69
C ASP A 566 -6.59 -2.98 24.77
N ALA A 567 -7.34 -3.54 25.72
CA ALA A 567 -6.79 -4.31 26.83
C ALA A 567 -6.09 -5.62 26.39
N ALA A 568 -6.37 -6.11 25.18
CA ALA A 568 -5.70 -7.28 24.61
C ALA A 568 -4.28 -6.97 24.08
N VAL A 569 -3.92 -5.69 23.98
CA VAL A 569 -2.66 -5.24 23.38
C VAL A 569 -1.57 -5.08 24.43
N ARG A 570 -0.40 -5.60 24.12
CA ARG A 570 0.84 -5.40 24.87
C ARG A 570 1.90 -4.78 23.99
N THR A 571 2.73 -3.94 24.58
CA THR A 571 3.84 -3.29 23.89
C THR A 571 5.17 -3.79 24.46
N LEU A 572 6.15 -3.98 23.58
CA LEU A 572 7.50 -4.34 23.96
C LEU A 572 8.49 -3.58 23.09
N GLU A 573 9.43 -2.89 23.71
CA GLU A 573 10.59 -2.35 23.01
C GLU A 573 11.81 -3.24 23.26
N VAL A 574 12.42 -3.66 22.16
CA VAL A 574 13.64 -4.45 22.13
C VAL A 574 14.74 -3.59 21.51
N PRO A 575 15.75 -3.17 22.30
CA PRO A 575 16.82 -2.34 21.79
C PRO A 575 17.64 -3.08 20.74
N SER A 576 18.19 -2.31 19.81
CA SER A 576 19.17 -2.81 18.84
C SER A 576 20.42 -3.32 19.57
N PRO A 577 21.10 -4.36 19.05
CA PRO A 577 22.36 -4.84 19.62
C PRO A 577 23.55 -3.91 19.34
N PHE A 578 23.39 -2.90 18.48
CA PHE A 578 24.46 -2.00 18.07
C PHE A 578 24.75 -0.94 19.13
N ASP A 579 26.03 -0.59 19.27
CA ASP A 579 26.46 0.50 20.14
C ASP A 579 26.59 1.79 19.34
N TYR A 580 25.46 2.46 19.12
CA TYR A 580 25.38 3.70 18.35
C TYR A 580 26.30 4.81 18.87
N SER A 581 26.61 4.82 20.17
CA SER A 581 27.41 5.86 20.79
C SER A 581 28.88 5.79 20.38
N THR A 582 29.38 4.57 20.11
CA THR A 582 30.77 4.31 19.68
C THR A 582 30.89 4.06 18.18
N GLN A 583 29.81 3.62 17.53
CA GLN A 583 29.76 3.34 16.10
C GLN A 583 29.39 4.55 15.25
N GLY A 584 28.90 5.65 15.82
CA GLY A 584 28.59 6.80 14.98
C GLY A 584 28.35 8.12 15.70
N THR A 585 28.36 9.17 14.89
CA THR A 585 28.13 10.54 15.34
C THR A 585 26.98 11.16 14.56
N LEU A 586 26.00 11.73 15.28
CA LEU A 586 24.98 12.60 14.72
C LEU A 586 25.46 14.05 14.79
N ILE A 587 25.66 14.67 13.64
CA ILE A 587 26.14 16.04 13.48
C ILE A 587 24.94 16.93 13.14
N ALA A 588 24.47 17.69 14.13
CA ALA A 588 23.47 18.73 13.92
C ALA A 588 24.17 20.01 13.48
N ALA A 589 24.09 20.32 12.18
CA ALA A 589 24.65 21.55 11.62
C ALA A 589 23.65 22.70 11.78
N GLU A 590 24.11 23.77 12.42
CA GLU A 590 23.37 25.02 12.56
C GLU A 590 23.35 25.76 11.22
N THR A 591 22.24 26.46 10.95
CA THR A 591 22.09 27.34 9.78
C THR A 591 21.69 28.75 10.20
N ARG A 592 22.16 29.75 9.47
CA ARG A 592 21.81 31.17 9.65
C ARG A 592 20.40 31.42 9.12
N ALA A 593 20.09 30.92 7.92
CA ALA A 593 18.77 30.99 7.33
C ALA A 593 17.78 30.10 8.08
N ASP A 594 16.54 30.58 8.20
CA ASP A 594 15.46 29.76 8.73
C ASP A 594 15.02 28.74 7.67
N PRO A 595 14.85 27.45 8.00
CA PRO A 595 14.33 26.46 7.07
C PRO A 595 12.94 26.78 6.49
N ARG A 596 12.21 27.75 7.07
CA ARG A 596 10.96 28.32 6.50
C ARG A 596 11.23 29.23 5.29
N ASP A 597 12.37 29.89 5.22
CA ASP A 597 12.83 30.61 4.02
C ASP A 597 13.51 29.61 3.07
N ALA A 598 12.71 29.01 2.19
CA ALA A 598 13.17 27.94 1.31
C ALA A 598 14.35 28.37 0.40
N ARG A 599 14.42 29.65 -0.01
CA ARG A 599 15.45 30.13 -0.94
C ARG A 599 16.77 30.35 -0.21
N ALA A 600 16.76 31.13 0.87
CA ALA A 600 17.97 31.41 1.63
C ALA A 600 18.54 30.13 2.26
N TYR A 601 17.67 29.30 2.86
CA TYR A 601 18.06 28.02 3.44
C TYR A 601 18.57 27.05 2.37
N GLY A 602 17.91 26.97 1.21
CA GLY A 602 18.30 26.07 0.14
C GLY A 602 19.73 26.34 -0.33
N ALA A 603 20.09 27.61 -0.53
CA ALA A 603 21.44 27.99 -0.93
C ALA A 603 22.49 27.66 0.15
N GLU A 604 22.25 28.05 1.40
CA GLU A 604 23.17 27.80 2.52
C GLU A 604 23.37 26.29 2.76
N MET A 605 22.29 25.52 2.74
CA MET A 605 22.34 24.07 2.94
C MET A 605 23.10 23.37 1.81
N VAL A 606 22.89 23.78 0.55
CA VAL A 606 23.63 23.21 -0.59
C VAL A 606 25.12 23.50 -0.47
N ASP A 607 25.51 24.72 -0.09
CA ASP A 607 26.92 25.07 0.10
C ASP A 607 27.58 24.22 1.20
N ALA A 608 26.94 24.13 2.37
CA ALA A 608 27.39 23.29 3.47
C ALA A 608 27.46 21.79 3.09
N LEU A 609 26.46 21.31 2.34
CA LEU A 609 26.45 19.94 1.82
C LEU A 609 27.64 19.68 0.90
N LEU A 610 27.88 20.54 -0.09
CA LEU A 610 28.95 20.36 -1.05
C LEU A 610 30.33 20.39 -0.39
N HIS A 611 30.51 21.25 0.63
CA HIS A 611 31.71 21.25 1.46
C HIS A 611 31.95 19.87 2.11
N ASP A 612 30.92 19.26 2.69
CA ASP A 612 31.05 17.95 3.34
C ASP A 612 31.18 16.78 2.36
N LEU A 613 30.57 16.86 1.17
CA LEU A 613 30.63 15.79 0.16
C LEU A 613 32.05 15.53 -0.36
N VAL A 614 32.93 16.53 -0.36
CA VAL A 614 34.34 16.38 -0.77
C VAL A 614 35.10 15.43 0.16
N HIS A 615 34.66 15.27 1.41
CA HIS A 615 35.31 14.43 2.39
C HIS A 615 34.85 12.96 2.35
N VAL A 616 33.84 12.62 1.55
CA VAL A 616 33.33 11.25 1.43
C VAL A 616 34.38 10.34 0.78
N GLN A 617 34.81 9.30 1.50
CA GLN A 617 35.83 8.35 1.04
C GLN A 617 35.26 7.04 0.49
N ALA A 618 34.02 6.70 0.82
CA ALA A 618 33.37 5.45 0.45
C ALA A 618 31.93 5.70 -0.05
N GLY A 619 30.97 4.91 0.40
CA GLY A 619 29.55 5.10 0.08
C GLY A 619 28.88 6.15 0.97
N ALA A 620 28.12 7.05 0.36
CA ALA A 620 27.28 8.00 1.09
C ALA A 620 25.87 8.12 0.49
N LEU A 621 24.92 8.51 1.33
CA LEU A 621 23.52 8.71 0.97
C LEU A 621 23.07 10.12 1.36
N VAL A 622 22.61 10.90 0.38
CA VAL A 622 22.02 12.23 0.60
C VAL A 622 20.51 12.15 0.40
N LEU A 623 19.76 12.54 1.43
CA LEU A 623 18.30 12.49 1.47
C LEU A 623 17.72 13.92 1.44
N PHE A 624 17.02 14.21 0.35
CA PHE A 624 16.32 15.48 0.13
C PHE A 624 14.83 15.36 0.45
N THR A 625 14.27 16.43 1.02
CA THR A 625 12.82 16.55 1.26
C THR A 625 12.08 17.22 0.11
N SER A 626 12.79 17.88 -0.80
CA SER A 626 12.21 18.60 -1.94
C SER A 626 13.01 18.33 -3.22
N ARG A 627 12.28 18.13 -4.33
CA ARG A 627 12.88 17.99 -5.67
C ARG A 627 13.67 19.23 -6.06
N GLU A 628 13.20 20.41 -5.65
CA GLU A 628 13.88 21.67 -5.93
C GLU A 628 15.23 21.75 -5.20
N GLN A 629 15.30 21.30 -3.94
CA GLN A 629 16.57 21.25 -3.20
C GLN A 629 17.56 20.28 -3.87
N MET A 630 17.08 19.12 -4.32
CA MET A 630 17.92 18.17 -5.05
C MET A 630 18.40 18.75 -6.39
N ARG A 631 17.53 19.44 -7.14
CA ARG A 631 17.89 20.13 -8.38
C ARG A 631 18.97 21.17 -8.16
N LEU A 632 18.80 22.05 -7.17
CA LEU A 632 19.79 23.06 -6.80
C LEU A 632 21.13 22.43 -6.40
N ALA A 633 21.11 21.34 -5.64
CA ALA A 633 22.32 20.62 -5.27
C ALA A 633 23.04 20.03 -6.49
N VAL A 634 22.30 19.42 -7.43
CA VAL A 634 22.86 18.85 -8.67
C VAL A 634 23.46 19.91 -9.57
N GLU A 635 22.80 21.06 -9.73
CA GLU A 635 23.29 22.18 -10.54
C GLU A 635 24.57 22.79 -9.96
N ALA A 636 24.66 22.85 -8.63
CA ALA A 636 25.83 23.37 -7.93
C ALA A 636 26.99 22.35 -7.82
N LEU A 637 26.84 21.10 -8.30
CA LEU A 637 27.89 20.08 -8.17
C LEU A 637 29.18 20.50 -8.90
N PRO A 638 30.33 20.56 -8.18
CA PRO A 638 31.64 20.74 -8.79
C PRO A 638 31.94 19.62 -9.78
N THR A 639 32.73 19.93 -10.82
CA THR A 639 33.09 18.97 -11.89
C THR A 639 33.68 17.67 -11.33
N ALA A 640 34.47 17.75 -10.26
CA ALA A 640 35.08 16.60 -9.59
C ALA A 640 34.05 15.63 -8.98
N LEU A 641 32.90 16.13 -8.51
CA LEU A 641 31.87 15.30 -7.86
C LEU A 641 30.83 14.75 -8.84
N ARG A 642 30.69 15.35 -10.04
CA ARG A 642 29.70 14.90 -11.04
C ARG A 642 29.89 13.44 -11.46
N GLY A 643 31.13 12.97 -11.50
CA GLY A 643 31.45 11.58 -11.78
C GLY A 643 31.20 10.62 -10.62
N VAL A 644 31.02 11.12 -9.40
CA VAL A 644 30.87 10.35 -8.14
C VAL A 644 29.40 10.24 -7.70
N VAL A 645 28.61 11.28 -7.97
CA VAL A 645 27.21 11.39 -7.57
C VAL A 645 26.29 10.63 -8.53
N LEU A 646 25.44 9.77 -7.98
CA LEU A 646 24.39 9.04 -8.66
C LEU A 646 23.04 9.63 -8.25
N VAL A 647 22.35 10.27 -9.19
CA VAL A 647 21.08 10.97 -8.91
C VAL A 647 19.90 10.04 -9.17
N GLN A 648 18.93 10.02 -8.27
CA GLN A 648 17.68 9.30 -8.47
C GLN A 648 17.00 9.70 -9.80
N ASN A 649 16.36 8.73 -10.46
CA ASN A 649 15.66 8.85 -11.76
C ASN A 649 16.56 9.03 -12.99
N THR A 650 17.89 9.06 -12.87
CA THR A 650 18.77 9.00 -14.06
C THR A 650 18.93 7.57 -14.58
N LEU A 651 18.77 6.58 -13.70
CA LEU A 651 18.82 5.15 -13.99
C LEU A 651 17.73 4.43 -13.19
N PRO A 652 17.28 3.24 -13.64
CA PRO A 652 16.46 2.37 -12.81
C PRO A 652 17.13 2.11 -11.46
N ARG A 653 16.35 2.09 -10.37
CA ARG A 653 16.85 1.98 -8.99
C ARG A 653 17.81 0.80 -8.80
N ALA A 654 17.50 -0.37 -9.38
CA ALA A 654 18.35 -1.56 -9.30
C ALA A 654 19.73 -1.34 -9.93
N GLN A 655 19.78 -0.72 -11.11
CA GLN A 655 21.04 -0.40 -11.81
C GLN A 655 21.84 0.66 -11.07
N LEU A 656 21.17 1.68 -10.50
CA LEU A 656 21.82 2.70 -9.69
C LEU A 656 22.52 2.08 -8.48
N LEU A 657 21.83 1.18 -7.77
CA LEU A 657 22.40 0.47 -6.61
C LEU A 657 23.50 -0.52 -6.99
N ALA A 658 23.37 -1.21 -8.12
CA ALA A 658 24.42 -2.08 -8.65
C ALA A 658 25.69 -1.26 -8.93
N ARG A 659 25.56 -0.13 -9.64
CA ARG A 659 26.69 0.77 -9.94
C ARG A 659 27.34 1.31 -8.67
N HIS A 660 26.54 1.70 -7.68
CA HIS A 660 27.05 2.14 -6.38
C HIS A 660 27.89 1.06 -5.69
N ARG A 661 27.37 -0.18 -5.61
CA ARG A 661 28.09 -1.31 -5.02
C ARG A 661 29.39 -1.61 -5.73
N THR A 662 29.40 -1.61 -7.07
CA THR A 662 30.61 -1.86 -7.88
C THR A 662 31.71 -0.85 -7.58
N ARG A 663 31.37 0.43 -7.47
CA ARG A 663 32.34 1.49 -7.22
C ARG A 663 32.94 1.42 -5.82
N VAL A 664 32.09 1.26 -4.81
CA VAL A 664 32.56 1.12 -3.42
C VAL A 664 33.43 -0.14 -3.27
N ALA A 665 33.07 -1.23 -3.94
CA ALA A 665 33.88 -2.44 -3.97
C ALA A 665 35.25 -2.23 -4.63
N ALA A 666 35.33 -1.35 -5.64
CA ALA A 666 36.58 -0.92 -6.26
C ALA A 666 37.39 0.08 -5.38
N GLY A 667 36.88 0.46 -4.21
CA GLY A 667 37.51 1.44 -3.32
C GLY A 667 37.30 2.89 -3.76
N GLU A 668 36.43 3.13 -4.75
CA GLU A 668 36.06 4.47 -5.18
C GLU A 668 34.92 5.04 -4.33
N PRO A 669 34.91 6.37 -4.08
CA PRO A 669 33.75 7.01 -3.47
C PRO A 669 32.53 6.90 -4.39
N SER A 670 31.35 6.78 -3.80
CA SER A 670 30.08 6.83 -4.52
C SER A 670 28.99 7.44 -3.66
N ILE A 671 28.31 8.46 -4.17
CA ILE A 671 27.32 9.22 -3.41
C ILE A 671 25.97 9.08 -4.09
N ILE A 672 24.93 8.67 -3.37
CA ILE A 672 23.56 8.59 -3.91
C ILE A 672 22.79 9.84 -3.49
N PHE A 673 22.22 10.56 -4.46
CA PHE A 673 21.23 11.61 -4.20
C PHE A 673 19.84 11.02 -4.36
N GLY A 674 19.07 11.00 -3.28
CA GLY A 674 17.74 10.41 -3.24
C GLY A 674 16.72 11.28 -2.51
N MET A 675 15.46 11.09 -2.87
CA MET A 675 14.30 11.58 -2.12
C MET A 675 13.92 10.56 -1.04
N GLN A 676 12.78 10.77 -0.36
CA GLN A 676 12.27 9.88 0.69
C GLN A 676 12.28 8.39 0.32
N SER A 677 12.02 8.02 -0.94
CA SER A 677 12.01 6.63 -1.40
C SER A 677 13.34 5.88 -1.25
N PHE A 678 14.46 6.60 -1.11
CA PHE A 678 15.79 6.04 -0.84
C PHE A 678 16.09 5.94 0.66
N GLY A 679 15.35 6.64 1.52
CA GLY A 679 15.45 6.54 2.99
C GLY A 679 14.77 5.28 3.56
N GLU A 680 13.90 4.65 2.78
CA GLU A 680 13.15 3.44 3.14
C GLU A 680 13.54 2.24 2.25
N GLY A 681 13.56 1.04 2.85
CA GLY A 681 13.78 -0.22 2.13
C GLY A 681 15.16 -0.41 1.48
N LEU A 682 16.18 0.36 1.85
CA LEU A 682 17.53 0.23 1.33
C LEU A 682 18.47 -0.46 2.34
N ASP A 683 19.23 -1.46 1.86
CA ASP A 683 20.23 -2.17 2.65
C ASP A 683 21.64 -1.93 2.08
N LEU A 684 22.39 -1.06 2.77
CA LEU A 684 23.77 -0.67 2.45
C LEU A 684 24.66 -0.84 3.70
N PRO A 685 25.16 -2.04 4.00
CA PRO A 685 26.01 -2.29 5.16
C PRO A 685 27.45 -1.78 4.97
N GLY A 686 28.09 -1.39 6.08
CA GLY A 686 29.50 -1.02 6.13
C GLY A 686 29.89 0.11 5.19
N ARG A 687 30.96 -0.10 4.42
CA ARG A 687 31.52 0.91 3.50
C ARG A 687 30.55 1.41 2.43
N LEU A 688 29.45 0.68 2.18
CA LEU A 688 28.39 1.12 1.26
C LEU A 688 27.64 2.36 1.79
N CYS A 689 27.65 2.63 3.09
CA CYS A 689 27.02 3.83 3.63
C CYS A 689 27.68 4.26 4.95
N GLU A 690 28.82 4.96 4.86
CA GLU A 690 29.50 5.53 6.03
C GLU A 690 28.98 6.93 6.36
N SER A 691 28.38 7.63 5.39
CA SER A 691 27.85 8.99 5.59
C SER A 691 26.40 9.10 5.12
N VAL A 692 25.52 9.57 6.00
CA VAL A 692 24.13 9.90 5.68
C VAL A 692 23.94 11.40 5.85
N PHE A 693 23.52 12.09 4.79
CA PHE A 693 23.26 13.52 4.79
C PHE A 693 21.76 13.79 4.69
N ILE A 694 21.21 14.50 5.66
CA ILE A 694 19.79 14.86 5.75
C ILE A 694 19.66 16.36 5.50
N ALA A 695 19.21 16.71 4.29
CA ALA A 695 19.14 18.10 3.83
C ALA A 695 18.19 18.96 4.66
N LYS A 696 17.10 18.38 5.18
CA LYS A 696 16.08 19.06 6.00
C LYS A 696 15.25 18.03 6.76
N LEU A 697 14.61 18.42 7.87
CA LEU A 697 13.71 17.52 8.59
C LEU A 697 12.55 17.04 7.68
N PRO A 698 12.23 15.73 7.69
CA PRO A 698 11.30 15.08 6.74
C PRO A 698 9.81 15.32 7.04
N PHE A 699 9.43 16.58 7.22
CA PHE A 699 8.04 16.98 7.33
C PHE A 699 7.27 16.57 6.06
N ALA A 700 6.07 16.04 6.24
CA ALA A 700 5.18 15.76 5.11
C ALA A 700 4.89 17.06 4.34
N PRO A 701 4.74 16.98 3.00
CA PRO A 701 4.30 18.13 2.23
C PRO A 701 2.94 18.61 2.77
N PRO A 702 2.72 19.93 2.88
CA PRO A 702 1.48 20.48 3.39
C PRO A 702 0.28 20.22 2.47
N ASP A 703 0.51 19.92 1.18
CA ASP A 703 -0.51 19.88 0.13
C ASP A 703 -1.14 18.48 -0.10
N ASP A 704 -1.01 17.58 0.88
CA ASP A 704 -1.68 16.28 0.86
C ASP A 704 -3.14 16.44 1.34
N PRO A 705 -4.16 16.17 0.51
CA PRO A 705 -5.56 16.48 0.82
C PRO A 705 -6.09 15.69 2.01
N VAL A 706 -5.59 14.46 2.20
CA VAL A 706 -5.95 13.61 3.34
C VAL A 706 -5.34 14.17 4.62
N GLY A 707 -4.03 14.49 4.61
CA GLY A 707 -3.34 15.14 5.71
C GLY A 707 -3.95 16.49 6.09
N GLU A 708 -4.33 17.33 5.13
CA GLU A 708 -5.02 18.60 5.36
C GLU A 708 -6.39 18.42 6.01
N ALA A 709 -7.22 17.52 5.46
CA ALA A 709 -8.54 17.23 6.01
C ALA A 709 -8.44 16.67 7.45
N ARG A 710 -7.43 15.84 7.70
CA ARG A 710 -7.13 15.31 9.03
C ARG A 710 -6.68 16.40 9.99
N ALA A 711 -5.84 17.32 9.55
CA ALA A 711 -5.41 18.47 10.35
C ALA A 711 -6.56 19.43 10.63
N GLU A 712 -7.42 19.70 9.65
CA GLU A 712 -8.64 20.50 9.84
C GLU A 712 -9.58 19.87 10.88
N TRP A 713 -9.84 18.56 10.78
CA TRP A 713 -10.68 17.84 11.74
C TRP A 713 -10.11 17.90 13.16
N LEU A 714 -8.80 17.67 13.33
CA LEU A 714 -8.16 17.76 14.65
C LEU A 714 -8.32 19.16 15.27
N ARG A 715 -8.13 20.23 14.48
CA ARG A 715 -8.37 21.60 14.97
C ARG A 715 -9.82 21.81 15.37
N ALA A 716 -10.78 21.26 14.61
CA ALA A 716 -12.21 21.39 14.91
C ALA A 716 -12.60 20.71 16.23
N VAL A 717 -11.90 19.67 16.65
CA VAL A 717 -12.10 19.00 17.97
C VAL A 717 -11.15 19.54 19.05
N GLY A 718 -10.54 20.71 18.86
CA GLY A 718 -9.70 21.38 19.86
C GLY A 718 -8.30 20.77 20.06
N ARG A 719 -7.82 19.97 19.11
CA ARG A 719 -6.53 19.26 19.16
C ARG A 719 -5.51 19.89 18.22
N ASP A 720 -4.22 19.76 18.55
CA ASP A 720 -3.12 20.31 17.73
C ASP A 720 -2.58 19.28 16.72
N PRO A 721 -2.80 19.47 15.40
CA PRO A 721 -2.29 18.56 14.38
C PRO A 721 -0.77 18.50 14.33
N PHE A 722 -0.08 19.59 14.67
CA PHE A 722 1.37 19.65 14.57
C PHE A 722 2.01 18.67 15.57
N SER A 723 1.60 18.75 16.84
CA SER A 723 2.12 17.88 17.90
C SER A 723 1.64 16.43 17.81
N GLU A 724 0.42 16.19 17.31
CA GLU A 724 -0.19 14.85 17.30
C GLU A 724 0.00 14.06 16.00
N LEU A 725 0.25 14.73 14.87
CA LEU A 725 0.44 14.08 13.56
C LEU A 725 1.80 14.37 12.96
N VAL A 726 2.13 15.66 12.81
CA VAL A 726 3.29 16.08 12.02
C VAL A 726 4.60 15.70 12.72
N VAL A 727 4.72 15.99 14.01
CA VAL A 727 5.92 15.66 14.79
C VAL A 727 6.13 14.14 14.87
N PRO A 728 5.12 13.32 15.25
CA PRO A 728 5.29 11.87 15.29
C PRO A 728 5.64 11.21 13.96
N ALA A 729 4.97 11.60 12.88
CA ALA A 729 5.27 11.07 11.54
C ALA A 729 6.70 11.44 11.09
N THR A 730 7.14 12.66 11.44
CA THR A 730 8.51 13.12 11.17
C THR A 730 9.54 12.34 12.00
N ALA A 731 9.23 12.02 13.26
CA ALA A 731 10.09 11.23 14.15
C ALA A 731 10.37 9.84 13.57
N ILE A 732 9.32 9.14 13.13
CA ILE A 732 9.45 7.80 12.52
C ILE A 732 10.32 7.86 11.26
N ARG A 733 10.05 8.80 10.34
CA ARG A 733 10.84 8.96 9.10
C ARG A 733 12.30 9.29 9.39
N LEU A 734 12.55 10.20 10.34
CA LEU A 734 13.91 10.58 10.72
C LEU A 734 14.66 9.38 11.32
N ALA A 735 14.01 8.60 12.20
CA ALA A 735 14.59 7.37 12.75
C ALA A 735 14.91 6.33 11.66
N GLN A 736 14.05 6.20 10.64
CA GLN A 736 14.30 5.33 9.49
C GLN A 736 15.51 5.77 8.67
N TRP A 737 15.66 7.07 8.43
CA TRP A 737 16.79 7.63 7.68
C TRP A 737 18.10 7.46 8.45
N VAL A 738 18.10 7.82 9.74
CA VAL A 738 19.25 7.69 10.65
C VAL A 738 19.63 6.21 10.82
N GLY A 739 18.66 5.31 10.94
CA GLY A 739 18.88 3.87 11.02
C GLY A 739 19.45 3.22 9.76
N ARG A 740 19.67 3.96 8.66
CA ARG A 740 20.44 3.47 7.49
C ARG A 740 21.95 3.44 7.74
N ALA A 741 22.44 4.31 8.63
CA ALA A 741 23.86 4.50 8.89
C ALA A 741 24.55 3.27 9.50
N ILE A 742 23.86 2.51 10.37
CA ILE A 742 24.45 1.36 11.06
C ILE A 742 23.58 0.11 10.80
N ARG A 743 24.21 -0.90 10.19
CA ARG A 743 23.62 -2.19 9.79
C ARG A 743 24.33 -3.39 10.40
N THR A 744 25.60 -3.24 10.76
CA THR A 744 26.44 -4.27 11.36
C THR A 744 27.14 -3.77 12.63
N GLU A 745 27.67 -4.69 13.45
CA GLU A 745 28.42 -4.37 14.69
C GLU A 745 29.76 -3.68 14.41
N GLN A 746 30.25 -3.71 13.17
CA GLN A 746 31.54 -3.13 12.77
C GLN A 746 31.37 -1.80 12.01
N ASP A 747 30.13 -1.42 11.69
CA ASP A 747 29.88 -0.21 10.93
C ASP A 747 30.30 1.02 11.74
N GLN A 748 30.90 1.98 11.05
CA GLN A 748 31.26 3.29 11.56
C GLN A 748 30.60 4.34 10.66
N ALA A 749 29.77 5.22 11.22
CA ALA A 749 28.98 6.12 10.40
C ALA A 749 28.77 7.52 10.97
N HIS A 750 28.65 8.48 10.05
CA HIS A 750 28.39 9.89 10.34
C HIS A 750 27.03 10.28 9.75
N VAL A 751 26.16 10.84 10.57
CA VAL A 751 24.85 11.33 10.14
C VAL A 751 24.82 12.83 10.27
N TYR A 752 24.63 13.54 9.17
CA TYR A 752 24.57 15.00 9.13
C TYR A 752 23.13 15.45 8.98
N CYS A 753 22.68 16.40 9.80
CA CYS A 753 21.39 17.07 9.65
C CYS A 753 21.60 18.58 9.59
N TYR A 754 21.24 19.20 8.45
CA TYR A 754 21.44 20.64 8.22
C TYR A 754 20.27 21.51 8.72
N ASP A 755 19.37 20.96 9.52
CA ASP A 755 18.19 21.66 9.99
C ASP A 755 18.34 22.08 11.46
N ARG A 756 18.65 23.36 11.70
CA ARG A 756 18.81 23.93 13.05
C ARG A 756 17.62 23.72 13.99
N ARG A 757 16.43 23.41 13.45
CA ARG A 757 15.24 23.19 14.27
C ARG A 757 15.34 21.91 15.09
N LEU A 758 16.19 20.96 14.70
CA LEU A 758 16.45 19.73 15.44
C LEU A 758 16.97 20.02 16.87
N THR A 759 17.83 21.02 17.03
CA THR A 759 18.45 21.40 18.30
C THR A 759 17.72 22.56 18.99
N ARG A 760 17.21 23.53 18.21
CA ARG A 760 16.65 24.80 18.75
C ARG A 760 15.17 24.77 19.15
N THR A 761 14.44 23.69 18.87
CA THR A 761 13.00 23.63 19.14
C THR A 761 12.64 22.53 20.13
N ALA A 762 11.56 22.73 20.89
CA ALA A 762 11.07 21.72 21.84
C ALA A 762 10.68 20.40 21.14
N TYR A 763 10.08 20.48 19.95
CA TYR A 763 9.78 19.27 19.18
C TYR A 763 11.07 18.62 18.64
N GLY A 764 12.09 19.40 18.27
CA GLY A 764 13.40 18.88 17.85
C GLY A 764 14.05 18.02 18.93
N GLN A 765 13.99 18.46 20.19
CA GLN A 765 14.44 17.67 21.34
C GLN A 765 13.65 16.36 21.48
N ARG A 766 12.33 16.38 21.25
CA ARG A 766 11.50 15.15 21.20
C ARG A 766 11.88 14.23 20.03
N LEU A 767 12.22 14.78 18.87
CA LEU A 767 12.71 14.01 17.73
C LEU A 767 14.02 13.30 18.10
N LEU A 768 14.97 14.00 18.70
CA LEU A 768 16.26 13.45 19.16
C LEU A 768 16.09 12.30 20.14
N GLN A 769 15.14 12.40 21.08
CA GLN A 769 14.81 11.32 22.03
C GLN A 769 14.31 10.04 21.34
N GLY A 770 13.70 10.15 20.16
CA GLY A 770 13.24 9.02 19.37
C GLY A 770 14.29 8.40 18.45
N LEU A 771 15.49 8.98 18.36
CA LEU A 771 16.57 8.45 17.54
C LEU A 771 17.42 7.44 18.32
N PRO A 772 18.14 6.55 17.62
CA PRO A 772 19.18 5.76 18.27
C PRO A 772 20.21 6.66 18.99
N PRO A 773 20.83 6.22 20.09
CA PRO A 773 21.68 7.04 20.94
C PRO A 773 23.07 7.29 20.33
N PHE A 774 23.12 7.96 19.19
CA PHE A 774 24.36 8.42 18.55
C PHE A 774 25.06 9.49 19.41
N ALA A 775 26.39 9.58 19.30
CA ALA A 775 27.12 10.71 19.86
C ALA A 775 26.69 12.00 19.14
N LEU A 776 26.05 12.93 19.85
CA LEU A 776 25.57 14.19 19.27
C LEU A 776 26.69 15.24 19.24
N ARG A 777 26.98 15.80 18.07
CA ARG A 777 27.85 16.98 17.91
C ARG A 777 27.07 18.11 17.25
N GLN A 778 27.15 19.31 17.83
CA GLN A 778 26.61 20.51 17.23
C GLN A 778 27.72 21.24 16.47
N ARG A 779 27.47 21.59 15.21
CA ARG A 779 28.40 22.35 14.37
C ARG A 779 27.80 23.72 14.09
N ALA A 780 28.56 24.79 14.37
CA ALA A 780 28.14 26.14 14.05
C ALA A 780 27.94 26.32 12.53
N ALA A 781 27.13 27.31 12.14
CA ALA A 781 26.93 27.63 10.73
C ALA A 781 28.24 28.08 10.09
N VAL A 782 28.54 27.54 8.92
CA VAL A 782 29.73 27.89 8.12
C VAL A 782 29.62 29.32 7.59
#